data_AF-A0A2N2KZY9-F1
#
_entry.id   AF-A0A2N2KZY9-F1
#
_cell.length_a   1.000
_cell.length_b   1.000
_cell.length_c   1.000
_cell.angle_alpha   90.00
_cell.angle_beta   90.00
_cell.angle_gamma   90.00
#
_symmetry.space_group_name_H-M   'P 1'
#
loop_
_entity.id
_entity.type
_entity.pdbx_description
1 polymer ?
#
loop_
_entity_poly.entity_id
_entity_poly.type
_entity_poly.pdbx_seq_one_letter_code
_entity_poly.pdbx_strand_id
1 'polypeptide(L)'
;MKNTGISPAYRLLTLCSLILFGLVLFSCNIRENSLLPPNLDPKEYIIESTIRVYSDHLIKSSNDDTYIYIPKESISDSLLWYNDRIVLEKVDELTERDSLAFDSSLTMLTNTYKLSVIREGNPIILDSIPGFATLYTDRIAGNPGAQSYLLSLQYIPQAQRLEQYSYASSRCFFDLDGSGEFTLSSAAQESPSLSFPESGKDVQALLFDEDLYLQAWIPSAFTEQLGSIQITVEESLGSTMAQTAQQLFPGFAVLSKVITINTERPGSSSSVPILHYRMLQSKTFGTQWIKLADSGISAWPQGDNTWKIEGDKLITFVNGAGTYFLLNPVGGQNSLELALDSSYRQIYLEDIWLDLKDTNLSGIKLRLDTQPPLGELYNAYFKANPYTLCSPAKAYGISFYKGNNLIETLPGDAWIEFGFRTDESRRSANRLMRIYRDASVDHLDYKSWASAYDDGHYTISNGFVYSGINSSGTYLYGLINEPATRLDIPRYKANLSLQTAHTNLSWSDNSLAFSTLSLEFNPSLETTHPWLNGLPYNYIGSQALMKISTNLRGREADELPDGLYLESSLANSPESIINFSARADYPKFYRYRRAQSFDHNTYLMEGKILKISPAVSGWLIDSSSIRKTRISRQLALFSRMIFDDYDLELYLDSATPMPASTLEIYDSPTLTDRFGVLASQYSLAYLSAAYSIRMLNNPGFYQSFSPLIRIKQTDRRENLLFSISDGDYYRIYTYPQAGTADGWSFSIADGHIAFYLAHDAQYAVISDQNPHTEIDVLAFGAQDKHVSLYQAQMVMPQEHIGNLIPAGSHLTLRKLSDPPTGVVARSVYQVLMRGPQLTPLTPAFYSHPELARWPFIYIPVPDYVPGESIRLFYRSPLGVTTELHRVQAFDSVDPSDEFVMVGNSAVCFINNPGIFYTTSGRVSGH
;
A
#
# COMPACT_ATOMS: atom_id res chain seq x y z
N MET A 1 63.74 78.10 9.94
CA MET A 1 62.66 77.40 10.69
C MET A 1 61.42 78.25 10.63
N LYS A 2 60.48 77.96 9.71
CA LYS A 2 59.23 78.72 9.53
C LYS A 2 58.06 77.82 9.93
N ASN A 3 57.46 78.14 11.06
CA ASN A 3 56.18 77.58 11.51
C ASN A 3 55.07 78.40 10.84
N THR A 4 54.37 77.85 9.86
CA THR A 4 53.16 78.47 9.30
C THR A 4 51.94 77.81 9.93
N GLY A 5 51.19 78.60 10.69
CA GLY A 5 49.98 78.18 11.38
C GLY A 5 48.82 77.87 10.43
N ILE A 6 48.07 76.83 10.77
CA ILE A 6 46.70 76.61 10.32
C ILE A 6 45.86 76.46 11.58
N SER A 7 44.86 77.32 11.74
CA SER A 7 43.94 77.36 12.89
C SER A 7 43.22 76.02 13.09
N PRO A 8 43.01 75.55 14.34
CA PRO A 8 42.24 74.33 14.64
C PRO A 8 40.82 74.34 14.04
N ALA A 9 40.22 75.53 13.93
CA ALA A 9 38.87 75.71 13.36
C ALA A 9 38.83 75.38 11.85
N TYR A 10 39.92 75.66 11.12
CA TYR A 10 39.99 75.36 9.68
C TYR A 10 40.15 73.86 9.42
N ARG A 11 40.91 73.15 10.28
CA ARG A 11 40.99 71.67 10.22
C ARG A 11 39.66 71.01 10.54
N LEU A 12 38.91 71.54 11.53
CA LEU A 12 37.58 71.02 11.88
C LEU A 12 36.56 71.25 10.74
N LEU A 13 36.54 72.44 10.13
CA LEU A 13 35.65 72.73 8.99
C LEU A 13 35.96 71.88 7.76
N THR A 14 37.25 71.68 7.44
CA THR A 14 37.65 70.84 6.30
C THR A 14 37.33 69.37 6.56
N LEU A 15 37.50 68.90 7.80
CA LEU A 15 37.12 67.55 8.22
C LEU A 15 35.59 67.37 8.19
N CYS A 16 34.82 68.32 8.69
CA CYS A 16 33.35 68.29 8.61
C CYS A 16 32.85 68.32 7.17
N SER A 17 33.45 69.12 6.27
CA SER A 17 33.11 69.13 4.85
C SER A 17 33.50 67.83 4.14
N LEU A 18 34.65 67.23 4.46
CA LEU A 18 35.06 65.91 3.94
C LEU A 18 34.18 64.78 4.46
N ILE A 19 33.74 64.84 5.72
CA ILE A 19 32.78 63.89 6.30
C ILE A 19 31.40 64.10 5.66
N LEU A 20 30.97 65.34 5.40
CA LEU A 20 29.71 65.62 4.69
C LEU A 20 29.77 65.13 3.24
N PHE A 21 30.86 65.38 2.52
CA PHE A 21 31.08 64.85 1.16
C PHE A 21 31.16 63.33 1.16
N GLY A 22 31.84 62.74 2.15
CA GLY A 22 31.91 61.30 2.34
C GLY A 22 30.54 60.69 2.65
N LEU A 23 29.74 61.32 3.52
CA LEU A 23 28.37 60.91 3.82
C LEU A 23 27.45 61.07 2.61
N VAL A 24 27.60 62.13 1.81
CA VAL A 24 26.85 62.31 0.56
C VAL A 24 27.23 61.22 -0.45
N LEU A 25 28.53 60.97 -0.68
CA LEU A 25 29.01 59.92 -1.60
C LEU A 25 28.66 58.50 -1.14
N PHE A 26 28.72 58.23 0.16
CA PHE A 26 28.25 56.96 0.74
C PHE A 26 26.72 56.86 0.65
N SER A 27 25.97 57.93 0.90
CA SER A 27 24.50 57.92 0.80
C SER A 27 24.00 57.77 -0.64
N CYS A 28 24.71 58.35 -1.62
CA CYS A 28 24.40 58.17 -3.04
C CYS A 28 24.71 56.73 -3.50
N ASN A 29 25.87 56.17 -3.11
CA ASN A 29 26.21 54.76 -3.40
C ASN A 29 25.28 53.77 -2.69
N ILE A 30 24.90 54.02 -1.42
CA ILE A 30 23.96 53.17 -0.67
C ILE A 30 22.56 53.27 -1.27
N ARG A 31 22.13 54.46 -1.73
CA ARG A 31 20.83 54.64 -2.39
C ARG A 31 20.79 53.89 -3.73
N GLU A 32 21.79 54.00 -4.59
CA GLU A 32 21.85 53.21 -5.84
C GLU A 32 21.93 51.70 -5.57
N ASN A 33 22.72 51.27 -4.57
CA ASN A 33 22.79 49.85 -4.16
C ASN A 33 21.46 49.31 -3.58
N SER A 34 20.52 50.18 -3.18
CA SER A 34 19.18 49.77 -2.73
C SER A 34 18.16 49.71 -3.86
N LEU A 35 18.44 50.34 -5.01
CA LEU A 35 17.55 50.43 -6.17
C LEU A 35 17.79 49.31 -7.20
N LEU A 36 18.93 48.65 -7.17
CA LEU A 36 19.30 47.52 -8.02
C LEU A 36 19.60 46.30 -7.14
N PRO A 37 19.44 45.07 -7.64
CA PRO A 37 19.79 43.88 -6.88
C PRO A 37 21.31 43.84 -6.57
N PRO A 38 21.73 43.27 -5.43
CA PRO A 38 23.14 43.28 -4.98
C PRO A 38 24.10 42.50 -5.90
N ASN A 39 23.56 41.80 -6.90
CA ASN A 39 24.31 40.93 -7.81
C ASN A 39 24.60 41.60 -9.17
N LEU A 40 24.11 42.82 -9.43
CA LEU A 40 24.40 43.57 -10.66
C LEU A 40 25.71 44.37 -10.48
N ASP A 41 26.81 43.99 -11.15
CA ASP A 41 28.07 44.76 -11.06
C ASP A 41 28.02 45.98 -12.01
N PRO A 42 28.27 47.22 -11.52
CA PRO A 42 28.35 48.41 -12.36
C PRO A 42 29.35 48.35 -13.52
N LYS A 43 30.27 47.38 -13.54
CA LYS A 43 31.19 47.12 -14.66
C LYS A 43 30.56 46.33 -15.80
N GLU A 44 29.43 45.67 -15.57
CA GLU A 44 28.81 44.75 -16.53
C GLU A 44 27.89 45.49 -17.51
N TYR A 45 27.41 46.68 -17.17
CA TYR A 45 26.46 47.45 -17.99
C TYR A 45 26.88 48.89 -18.27
N ILE A 46 26.30 49.48 -19.31
CA ILE A 46 26.38 50.92 -19.61
C ILE A 46 25.01 51.59 -19.46
N ILE A 47 24.99 52.90 -19.24
CA ILE A 47 23.75 53.66 -18.94
C ILE A 47 23.22 54.48 -20.12
N GLU A 48 23.74 54.24 -21.32
CA GLU A 48 23.30 54.95 -22.52
C GLU A 48 21.93 54.41 -22.99
N SER A 49 20.99 55.30 -23.32
CA SER A 49 19.68 54.90 -23.84
C SER A 49 19.67 54.63 -25.35
N THR A 50 20.81 54.82 -26.03
CA THR A 50 20.98 54.53 -27.46
C THR A 50 21.99 53.40 -27.62
N ILE A 51 21.61 52.33 -28.31
CA ILE A 51 22.48 51.16 -28.50
C ILE A 51 23.63 51.51 -29.44
N ARG A 52 24.81 51.80 -28.89
CA ARG A 52 26.02 52.19 -29.67
C ARG A 52 27.14 51.17 -29.59
N VAL A 53 27.11 50.30 -28.59
CA VAL A 53 28.13 49.28 -28.33
C VAL A 53 27.45 47.97 -27.98
N TYR A 54 28.12 46.84 -28.25
CA TYR A 54 27.63 45.52 -27.87
C TYR A 54 27.99 45.22 -26.41
N SER A 55 27.16 45.67 -25.48
CA SER A 55 27.30 45.46 -24.03
C SER A 55 25.93 45.44 -23.36
N ASP A 56 25.86 45.07 -22.09
CA ASP A 56 24.60 45.16 -21.34
C ASP A 56 24.26 46.63 -21.13
N HIS A 57 22.97 46.98 -21.16
CA HIS A 57 22.49 48.36 -20.99
C HIS A 57 21.56 48.41 -19.79
N LEU A 58 21.75 49.39 -18.90
CA LEU A 58 20.86 49.71 -17.79
C LEU A 58 20.30 51.11 -17.96
N ILE A 59 19.02 51.21 -18.29
CA ILE A 59 18.39 52.44 -18.72
C ILE A 59 17.40 52.87 -17.65
N LYS A 60 17.60 54.07 -17.10
CA LYS A 60 16.70 54.65 -16.11
C LYS A 60 15.43 55.16 -16.78
N SER A 61 14.30 54.98 -16.10
CA SER A 61 13.04 55.62 -16.43
C SER A 61 13.17 57.15 -16.45
N SER A 62 12.45 57.80 -17.36
CA SER A 62 12.53 59.24 -17.57
C SER A 62 11.95 60.06 -16.41
N ASN A 63 11.08 59.47 -15.59
CA ASN A 63 10.24 60.18 -14.63
C ASN A 63 10.13 59.51 -13.24
N ASP A 64 10.87 58.44 -12.96
CA ASP A 64 10.97 57.82 -11.62
C ASP A 64 12.28 57.03 -11.39
N ASP A 65 12.41 56.37 -10.23
CA ASP A 65 13.59 55.61 -9.81
C ASP A 65 13.55 54.12 -10.27
N THR A 66 12.97 53.86 -11.44
CA THR A 66 12.88 52.52 -12.07
C THR A 66 13.95 52.35 -13.15
N TYR A 67 14.44 51.12 -13.34
CA TYR A 67 15.45 50.80 -14.35
C TYR A 67 15.01 49.62 -15.21
N ILE A 68 15.39 49.63 -16.49
CA ILE A 68 15.32 48.47 -17.35
C ILE A 68 16.72 48.02 -17.72
N TYR A 69 16.99 46.73 -17.56
CA TYR A 69 18.22 46.08 -17.97
C TYR A 69 17.99 45.31 -19.25
N ILE A 70 18.87 45.53 -20.22
CA ILE A 70 18.87 44.87 -21.52
C ILE A 70 20.19 44.13 -21.64
N PRO A 71 20.19 42.79 -21.62
CA PRO A 71 21.40 42.00 -21.82
C PRO A 71 21.93 42.20 -23.25
N LYS A 72 23.25 42.15 -23.44
CA LYS A 72 23.92 42.30 -24.75
C LYS A 72 23.45 41.25 -25.75
N GLU A 73 23.00 40.08 -25.28
CA GLU A 73 22.42 39.02 -26.09
C GLU A 73 21.19 39.52 -26.85
N SER A 74 20.42 40.47 -26.29
CA SER A 74 19.28 41.13 -26.95
C SER A 74 19.70 42.10 -28.08
N ILE A 75 21.00 42.36 -28.26
CA ILE A 75 21.58 43.21 -29.31
C ILE A 75 22.03 42.38 -30.54
N SER A 76 21.82 41.07 -30.53
CA SER A 76 22.19 40.17 -31.65
C SER A 76 20.98 39.59 -32.42
N ASP A 77 21.21 39.33 -33.71
CA ASP A 77 20.34 38.60 -34.65
C ASP A 77 18.86 39.02 -34.70
N SER A 78 18.62 40.32 -34.95
CA SER A 78 17.35 40.94 -35.41
C SER A 78 16.52 41.70 -34.37
N LEU A 79 16.89 41.71 -33.09
CA LEU A 79 16.04 42.22 -32.00
C LEU A 79 16.21 43.74 -31.77
N LEU A 80 17.39 44.18 -31.31
CA LEU A 80 17.78 45.59 -31.22
C LEU A 80 18.94 45.90 -32.16
N TRP A 81 18.86 47.04 -32.84
CA TRP A 81 19.87 47.48 -33.80
C TRP A 81 20.75 48.58 -33.21
N TYR A 82 21.98 48.68 -33.74
CA TYR A 82 22.80 49.86 -33.49
C TYR A 82 22.04 51.13 -33.89
N ASN A 83 22.06 52.13 -33.00
CA ASN A 83 21.31 53.39 -33.04
C ASN A 83 19.82 53.31 -32.68
N ASP A 84 19.30 52.15 -32.28
CA ASP A 84 17.99 52.12 -31.62
C ASP A 84 18.05 52.88 -30.30
N ARG A 85 17.05 53.71 -30.05
CA ARG A 85 16.88 54.43 -28.78
C ARG A 85 15.79 53.77 -27.96
N ILE A 86 16.14 53.34 -26.75
CA ILE A 86 15.21 52.76 -25.79
C ILE A 86 14.70 53.88 -24.87
N VAL A 87 13.40 53.91 -24.65
CA VAL A 87 12.74 54.85 -23.74
C VAL A 87 11.90 54.06 -22.77
N LEU A 88 12.17 54.23 -21.49
CA LEU A 88 11.35 53.74 -20.38
C LEU A 88 10.71 54.95 -19.69
N GLU A 89 9.41 54.89 -19.46
CA GLU A 89 8.68 55.92 -18.72
C GLU A 89 7.56 55.29 -17.90
N LYS A 90 7.33 55.79 -16.68
CA LYS A 90 6.12 55.51 -15.92
C LYS A 90 4.94 56.22 -16.58
N VAL A 91 3.83 55.52 -16.79
CA VAL A 91 2.61 56.06 -17.42
C VAL A 91 1.39 55.82 -16.52
N ASP A 92 0.25 56.37 -16.92
CA ASP A 92 -1.03 56.16 -16.22
C ASP A 92 -1.36 54.67 -16.15
N GLU A 93 -1.88 54.25 -15.00
CA GLU A 93 -2.21 52.86 -14.73
C GLU A 93 -3.19 52.29 -15.76
N LEU A 94 -2.96 51.05 -16.18
CA LEU A 94 -3.81 50.42 -17.20
C LEU A 94 -5.27 50.29 -16.71
N THR A 95 -5.44 50.02 -15.42
CA THR A 95 -6.72 49.84 -14.74
C THR A 95 -7.55 51.11 -14.59
N GLU A 96 -6.94 52.29 -14.75
CA GLU A 96 -7.64 53.58 -14.61
C GLU A 96 -8.13 54.15 -15.95
N ARG A 97 -7.82 53.51 -17.08
CA ARG A 97 -8.17 54.01 -18.42
C ARG A 97 -9.60 53.67 -18.81
N ASP A 98 -10.34 54.66 -19.29
CA ASP A 98 -11.73 54.52 -19.73
C ASP A 98 -11.92 53.64 -20.98
N SER A 99 -10.85 53.37 -21.74
CA SER A 99 -10.83 52.47 -22.90
C SER A 99 -10.46 51.03 -22.55
N LEU A 100 -10.14 50.73 -21.28
CA LEU A 100 -9.74 49.42 -20.81
C LEU A 100 -10.61 48.97 -19.64
N ALA A 101 -10.91 47.67 -19.56
CA ALA A 101 -11.60 47.09 -18.42
C ALA A 101 -10.88 45.82 -17.94
N PHE A 102 -10.54 45.79 -16.66
CA PHE A 102 -9.93 44.63 -16.00
C PHE A 102 -10.83 44.16 -14.86
N ASP A 103 -10.49 43.02 -14.28
CA ASP A 103 -11.22 42.50 -13.10
C ASP A 103 -11.21 43.54 -11.98
N SER A 104 -12.38 43.79 -11.40
CA SER A 104 -12.55 44.72 -10.26
C SER A 104 -11.74 44.34 -9.00
N SER A 105 -11.36 43.06 -8.87
CA SER A 105 -10.58 42.52 -7.75
C SER A 105 -9.07 42.48 -8.02
N LEU A 106 -8.65 42.90 -9.22
CA LEU A 106 -7.25 42.91 -9.61
C LEU A 106 -6.46 43.87 -8.72
N THR A 107 -5.39 43.37 -8.10
CA THR A 107 -4.49 44.20 -7.29
C THR A 107 -3.20 44.47 -8.06
N MET A 108 -2.88 45.74 -8.27
CA MET A 108 -1.64 46.18 -8.90
C MET A 108 -0.45 45.97 -7.95
N LEU A 109 0.55 45.21 -8.41
CA LEU A 109 1.76 44.95 -7.64
C LEU A 109 2.87 45.97 -7.96
N THR A 110 2.81 46.61 -9.13
CA THR A 110 3.75 47.64 -9.59
C THR A 110 3.01 48.77 -10.29
N ASN A 111 3.71 49.88 -10.58
CA ASN A 111 3.17 50.91 -11.48
C ASN A 111 3.16 50.38 -12.92
N THR A 112 2.44 51.07 -13.81
CA THR A 112 2.53 50.84 -15.25
C THR A 112 3.72 51.58 -15.87
N TYR A 113 4.49 50.86 -16.66
CA TYR A 113 5.62 51.40 -17.40
C TYR A 113 5.46 51.16 -18.90
N LYS A 114 5.85 52.14 -19.70
CA LYS A 114 5.94 52.04 -21.14
C LYS A 114 7.39 51.89 -21.57
N LEU A 115 7.68 50.81 -22.26
CA LEU A 115 8.94 50.57 -22.95
C LEU A 115 8.76 50.79 -24.45
N SER A 116 9.47 51.77 -24.99
CA SER A 116 9.47 52.06 -26.43
C SER A 116 10.86 51.88 -27.01
N VAL A 117 10.95 51.20 -28.15
CA VAL A 117 12.17 51.13 -28.96
C VAL A 117 11.98 52.03 -30.17
N ILE A 118 12.85 53.02 -30.35
CA ILE A 118 12.77 54.01 -31.42
C ILE A 118 13.87 53.72 -32.43
N ARG A 119 13.48 53.32 -33.64
CA ARG A 119 14.37 53.07 -34.78
C ARG A 119 14.14 54.13 -35.83
N GLU A 120 15.19 54.85 -36.21
CA GLU A 120 15.13 55.95 -37.21
C GLU A 120 14.03 56.99 -36.90
N GLY A 121 13.78 57.25 -35.61
CA GLY A 121 12.76 58.21 -35.15
C GLY A 121 11.34 57.66 -35.03
N ASN A 122 11.10 56.40 -35.41
CA ASN A 122 9.79 55.75 -35.29
C ASN A 122 9.78 54.69 -34.19
N PRO A 123 8.73 54.60 -33.36
CA PRO A 123 8.55 53.48 -32.45
C PRO A 123 8.40 52.17 -33.24
N ILE A 124 9.12 51.12 -32.84
CA ILE A 124 8.95 49.76 -33.32
C ILE A 124 8.39 48.89 -32.21
N ILE A 125 7.70 47.82 -32.60
CA ILE A 125 7.10 46.86 -31.67
C ILE A 125 7.92 45.59 -31.70
N LEU A 126 8.35 45.21 -30.49
CA LEU A 126 8.97 43.94 -30.17
C LEU A 126 7.94 43.10 -29.42
N ASP A 127 7.63 41.91 -29.93
CA ASP A 127 6.66 40.98 -29.34
C ASP A 127 7.26 39.56 -29.30
N SER A 128 6.95 38.84 -28.22
CA SER A 128 7.26 37.41 -28.05
C SER A 128 8.75 37.07 -28.14
N ILE A 129 9.61 37.89 -27.51
CA ILE A 129 11.05 37.68 -27.38
C ILE A 129 11.37 37.30 -25.93
N PRO A 130 11.44 36.01 -25.58
CA PRO A 130 11.59 35.57 -24.19
C PRO A 130 12.81 36.20 -23.51
N GLY A 131 12.60 36.84 -22.36
CA GLY A 131 13.68 37.44 -21.56
C GLY A 131 14.41 38.59 -22.24
N PHE A 132 13.73 39.32 -23.12
CA PHE A 132 14.29 40.45 -23.86
C PHE A 132 14.93 41.52 -22.95
N ALA A 133 14.28 41.83 -21.83
CA ALA A 133 14.74 42.81 -20.87
C ALA A 133 14.24 42.48 -19.46
N THR A 134 14.90 42.98 -18.42
CA THR A 134 14.48 42.84 -17.02
C THR A 134 14.12 44.21 -16.45
N LEU A 135 12.92 44.36 -15.87
CA LEU A 135 12.47 45.60 -15.24
C LEU A 135 12.73 45.55 -13.73
N TYR A 136 13.37 46.58 -13.20
CA TYR A 136 13.63 46.80 -11.77
C TYR A 136 12.79 47.97 -11.26
N THR A 137 11.73 47.68 -10.49
CA THR A 137 10.73 48.68 -10.05
C THR A 137 10.42 48.56 -8.56
N ASP A 138 9.76 49.59 -8.02
CA ASP A 138 9.08 49.55 -6.74
C ASP A 138 7.90 48.55 -6.77
N ARG A 139 7.73 47.89 -5.62
CA ARG A 139 6.59 47.03 -5.31
C ARG A 139 5.56 47.83 -4.50
N ILE A 140 4.35 47.95 -5.01
CA ILE A 140 3.26 48.75 -4.41
C ILE A 140 2.50 47.93 -3.36
N ALA A 141 2.24 46.65 -3.63
CA ALA A 141 1.40 45.79 -2.78
C ALA A 141 1.77 44.30 -2.86
N GLY A 142 1.11 43.49 -2.01
CA GLY A 142 1.06 42.03 -2.13
C GLY A 142 2.03 41.25 -1.24
N ASN A 143 1.74 39.97 -1.06
CA ASN A 143 2.55 39.00 -0.32
C ASN A 143 3.62 38.40 -1.27
N PRO A 144 4.90 38.21 -0.88
CA PRO A 144 5.95 37.70 -1.77
C PRO A 144 5.70 36.32 -2.40
N GLY A 145 4.73 35.55 -1.88
CA GLY A 145 4.36 34.23 -2.40
C GLY A 145 3.07 34.17 -3.23
N ALA A 146 2.43 35.29 -3.57
CA ALA A 146 1.23 35.28 -4.40
C ALA A 146 1.57 35.08 -5.88
N GLN A 147 0.74 34.31 -6.61
CA GLN A 147 0.87 34.17 -8.07
C GLN A 147 0.78 35.56 -8.74
N SER A 148 1.73 35.86 -9.62
CA SER A 148 1.87 37.16 -10.26
C SER A 148 1.69 37.04 -11.77
N TYR A 149 1.01 38.01 -12.35
CA TYR A 149 0.72 38.08 -13.76
C TYR A 149 1.24 39.40 -14.32
N LEU A 150 1.98 39.31 -15.42
CA LEU A 150 2.39 40.45 -16.23
C LEU A 150 1.22 40.85 -17.12
N LEU A 151 0.60 41.98 -16.80
CA LEU A 151 -0.33 42.65 -17.70
C LEU A 151 0.46 43.44 -18.72
N SER A 152 0.16 43.21 -20.00
CA SER A 152 0.77 43.94 -21.09
C SER A 152 -0.28 44.54 -22.02
N LEU A 153 0.00 45.74 -22.52
CA LEU A 153 -0.78 46.40 -23.56
C LEU A 153 0.15 46.84 -24.69
N GLN A 154 0.05 46.15 -25.82
CA GLN A 154 0.64 46.56 -27.10
C GLN A 154 -0.44 47.04 -28.05
N TYR A 155 -1.37 46.14 -28.39
CA TYR A 155 -2.55 46.41 -29.21
C TYR A 155 -3.86 46.00 -28.53
N ILE A 156 -3.81 44.92 -27.76
CA ILE A 156 -4.91 44.33 -26.99
C ILE A 156 -4.34 43.95 -25.62
N PRO A 157 -5.10 44.10 -24.52
CA PRO A 157 -4.63 43.70 -23.20
C PRO A 157 -4.37 42.18 -23.14
N GLN A 158 -3.23 41.80 -22.58
CA GLN A 158 -2.84 40.42 -22.34
C GLN A 158 -2.36 40.24 -20.91
N ALA A 159 -2.41 38.99 -20.43
CA ALA A 159 -1.88 38.57 -19.14
C ALA A 159 -1.03 37.30 -19.33
N GLN A 160 0.15 37.28 -18.72
CA GLN A 160 1.05 36.12 -18.70
C GLN A 160 1.50 35.85 -17.27
N ARG A 161 1.42 34.60 -16.83
CA ARG A 161 1.95 34.20 -15.52
C ARG A 161 3.48 34.31 -15.55
N LEU A 162 4.05 34.92 -14.52
CA LEU A 162 5.50 35.13 -14.43
C LEU A 162 5.97 35.11 -12.96
N GLU A 163 7.21 34.67 -12.75
CA GLU A 163 7.86 34.74 -11.44
C GLU A 163 8.40 36.13 -11.15
N GLN A 164 8.00 36.71 -10.02
CA GLN A 164 8.58 37.95 -9.50
C GLN A 164 9.66 37.66 -8.46
N TYR A 165 10.71 38.48 -8.46
CA TYR A 165 11.81 38.36 -7.49
C TYR A 165 11.88 39.64 -6.65
N SER A 166 11.65 39.51 -5.35
CA SER A 166 11.68 40.65 -4.43
C SER A 166 13.09 40.89 -3.87
N TYR A 167 13.49 42.16 -3.74
CA TYR A 167 14.74 42.57 -3.08
C TYR A 167 14.55 43.91 -2.35
N ALA A 168 15.49 44.26 -1.47
CA ALA A 168 15.48 45.53 -0.72
C ALA A 168 14.15 45.86 0.00
N SER A 169 13.37 44.85 0.42
CA SER A 169 12.05 44.92 1.09
C SER A 169 10.90 45.61 0.33
N SER A 170 11.16 46.55 -0.58
CA SER A 170 10.16 47.33 -1.31
C SER A 170 10.36 47.33 -2.83
N ARG A 171 11.27 46.51 -3.35
CA ARG A 171 11.59 46.44 -4.79
C ARG A 171 11.33 45.04 -5.31
N CYS A 172 11.01 44.94 -6.59
CA CYS A 172 10.95 43.68 -7.30
C CYS A 172 11.55 43.80 -8.70
N PHE A 173 11.86 42.65 -9.29
CA PHE A 173 12.19 42.57 -10.69
C PHE A 173 11.54 41.36 -11.36
N PHE A 174 11.37 41.51 -12.66
CA PHE A 174 10.77 40.52 -13.54
C PHE A 174 11.21 40.76 -14.97
N ASP A 175 11.19 39.69 -15.77
CA ASP A 175 11.54 39.75 -17.18
C ASP A 175 10.36 40.20 -18.04
N LEU A 176 10.68 40.82 -19.16
CA LEU A 176 9.77 41.33 -20.18
C LEU A 176 10.11 40.65 -21.49
N ASP A 177 9.08 40.20 -22.20
CA ASP A 177 9.23 39.50 -23.47
C ASP A 177 9.02 40.44 -24.69
N GLY A 178 8.98 41.76 -24.49
CA GLY A 178 8.76 42.71 -25.58
C GLY A 178 8.67 44.17 -25.15
N SER A 179 8.29 45.03 -26.09
CA SER A 179 8.00 46.47 -25.91
C SER A 179 6.50 46.71 -25.70
N GLY A 180 6.09 47.88 -25.21
CA GLY A 180 4.68 48.19 -24.92
C GLY A 180 4.51 48.72 -23.50
N GLU A 181 3.29 48.65 -22.99
CA GLU A 181 2.99 49.01 -21.60
C GLU A 181 2.85 47.78 -20.73
N PHE A 182 3.43 47.80 -19.54
CA PHE A 182 3.57 46.65 -18.67
C PHE A 182 3.30 47.00 -17.22
N THR A 183 2.73 46.05 -16.49
CA THR A 183 2.59 46.13 -15.05
C THR A 183 2.36 44.74 -14.46
N LEU A 184 2.84 44.50 -13.24
CA LEU A 184 2.51 43.29 -12.50
C LEU A 184 1.21 43.47 -11.73
N SER A 185 0.41 42.42 -11.70
CA SER A 185 -0.78 42.30 -10.89
C SER A 185 -0.89 40.91 -10.27
N SER A 186 -1.75 40.77 -9.26
CA SER A 186 -2.22 39.47 -8.79
C SER A 186 -3.64 39.21 -9.30
N ALA A 187 -3.92 37.99 -9.74
CA ALA A 187 -5.26 37.58 -10.18
C ALA A 187 -6.27 37.55 -9.01
N ALA A 188 -7.55 37.55 -9.37
CA ALA A 188 -8.68 37.40 -8.46
C ALA A 188 -8.62 36.05 -7.70
N GLN A 189 -9.02 36.03 -6.41
CA GLN A 189 -9.08 34.79 -5.63
C GLN A 189 -10.44 34.10 -5.72
N GLU A 190 -11.55 34.80 -5.98
CA GLU A 190 -12.90 34.22 -6.08
C GLU A 190 -13.80 35.02 -7.03
N SER A 191 -14.52 34.33 -7.93
CA SER A 191 -15.57 34.85 -8.84
C SER A 191 -15.18 36.08 -9.70
N PRO A 192 -14.34 35.89 -10.72
CA PRO A 192 -13.84 36.98 -11.55
C PRO A 192 -14.99 37.71 -12.26
N SER A 193 -14.97 39.04 -12.19
CA SER A 193 -16.01 39.88 -12.83
C SER A 193 -15.43 41.14 -13.45
N LEU A 194 -15.94 41.47 -14.64
CA LEU A 194 -15.69 42.74 -15.31
C LEU A 194 -16.90 43.63 -15.10
N SER A 195 -16.69 44.84 -14.60
CA SER A 195 -17.72 45.86 -14.51
C SER A 195 -17.20 47.15 -15.11
N PHE A 196 -17.93 47.74 -16.04
CA PHE A 196 -17.55 49.03 -16.61
C PHE A 196 -18.80 49.86 -16.93
N PRO A 197 -18.73 51.19 -16.70
CA PRO A 197 -19.86 52.09 -16.86
C PRO A 197 -20.16 52.37 -18.34
N GLU A 198 -21.27 53.06 -18.59
CA GLU A 198 -21.56 53.63 -19.91
C GLU A 198 -20.39 54.50 -20.40
N SER A 199 -19.84 54.18 -21.58
CA SER A 199 -18.71 54.87 -22.20
C SER A 199 -19.02 55.23 -23.65
N GLY A 200 -18.59 56.42 -24.07
CA GLY A 200 -18.66 56.89 -25.46
C GLY A 200 -17.45 56.46 -26.30
N LYS A 201 -16.61 55.54 -25.79
CA LYS A 201 -15.44 54.98 -26.48
C LYS A 201 -15.53 53.46 -26.49
N ASP A 202 -14.89 52.85 -27.50
CA ASP A 202 -14.72 51.39 -27.53
C ASP A 202 -13.86 50.94 -26.33
N VAL A 203 -14.25 49.85 -25.69
CA VAL A 203 -13.58 49.29 -24.51
C VAL A 203 -12.96 47.95 -24.86
N GLN A 204 -11.68 47.76 -24.52
CA GLN A 204 -11.04 46.45 -24.54
C GLN A 204 -10.99 45.91 -23.11
N ALA A 205 -11.50 44.69 -22.89
CA ALA A 205 -11.51 44.08 -21.57
C ALA A 205 -10.68 42.80 -21.52
N LEU A 206 -10.13 42.51 -20.34
CA LEU A 206 -9.40 41.28 -20.05
C LEU A 206 -9.78 40.75 -18.66
N LEU A 207 -10.28 39.51 -18.63
CA LEU A 207 -10.57 38.74 -17.43
C LEU A 207 -9.75 37.46 -17.44
N PHE A 208 -9.02 37.17 -16.38
CA PHE A 208 -8.15 36.00 -16.31
C PHE A 208 -7.92 35.51 -14.88
N ASP A 209 -7.68 34.20 -14.74
CA ASP A 209 -7.21 33.54 -13.51
C ASP A 209 -6.25 32.38 -13.89
N GLU A 210 -6.13 31.33 -13.08
CA GLU A 210 -5.32 30.15 -13.39
C GLU A 210 -5.90 29.31 -14.56
N ASP A 211 -7.23 29.24 -14.68
CA ASP A 211 -7.99 28.41 -15.64
C ASP A 211 -8.90 29.22 -16.58
N LEU A 212 -8.94 30.55 -16.45
CA LEU A 212 -9.76 31.48 -17.22
C LEU A 212 -8.87 32.43 -18.02
N TYR A 213 -9.21 32.62 -19.30
CA TYR A 213 -8.68 33.71 -20.10
C TYR A 213 -9.76 34.18 -21.08
N LEU A 214 -10.30 35.37 -20.82
CA LEU A 214 -11.36 36.00 -21.60
C LEU A 214 -10.95 37.42 -21.98
N GLN A 215 -10.74 37.65 -23.28
CA GLN A 215 -10.59 38.98 -23.86
C GLN A 215 -11.91 39.43 -24.47
N ALA A 216 -12.23 40.70 -24.36
CA ALA A 216 -13.42 41.28 -24.99
C ALA A 216 -13.09 42.58 -25.72
N TRP A 217 -13.73 42.81 -26.86
CA TRP A 217 -13.82 44.12 -27.49
C TRP A 217 -15.28 44.55 -27.51
N ILE A 218 -15.57 45.68 -26.90
CA ILE A 218 -16.92 46.17 -26.64
C ILE A 218 -17.08 47.52 -27.36
N PRO A 219 -17.93 47.60 -28.39
CA PRO A 219 -18.19 48.86 -29.10
C PRO A 219 -18.83 49.91 -28.20
N SER A 220 -18.52 51.20 -28.37
CA SER A 220 -19.16 52.29 -27.62
C SER A 220 -20.68 52.30 -27.79
N ALA A 221 -21.17 51.99 -28.99
CA ALA A 221 -22.60 51.91 -29.29
C ALA A 221 -23.32 50.82 -28.46
N PHE A 222 -22.62 49.79 -27.99
CA PHE A 222 -23.19 48.76 -27.11
C PHE A 222 -23.49 49.34 -25.73
N THR A 223 -22.50 50.00 -25.12
CA THR A 223 -22.61 50.65 -23.81
C THR A 223 -23.57 51.85 -23.84
N GLU A 224 -23.59 52.65 -24.90
CA GLU A 224 -24.53 53.77 -25.05
C GLU A 224 -25.99 53.29 -25.10
N GLN A 225 -26.25 52.17 -25.76
CA GLN A 225 -27.60 51.62 -25.89
C GLN A 225 -28.07 50.91 -24.61
N LEU A 226 -27.20 50.10 -24.01
CA LEU A 226 -27.57 49.19 -22.91
C LEU A 226 -27.15 49.67 -21.51
N GLY A 227 -26.41 50.79 -21.42
CA GLY A 227 -25.91 51.38 -20.18
C GLY A 227 -24.72 50.61 -19.60
N SER A 228 -24.57 50.67 -18.28
CA SER A 228 -23.49 49.97 -17.56
C SER A 228 -23.56 48.45 -17.75
N ILE A 229 -22.40 47.80 -17.87
CA ILE A 229 -22.29 46.35 -18.15
C ILE A 229 -21.50 45.67 -17.05
N GLN A 230 -21.97 44.49 -16.67
CA GLN A 230 -21.24 43.55 -15.84
C GLN A 230 -21.17 42.19 -16.54
N ILE A 231 -19.97 41.61 -16.59
CA ILE A 231 -19.69 40.28 -17.11
C ILE A 231 -19.16 39.43 -15.95
N THR A 232 -19.84 38.33 -15.66
CA THR A 232 -19.38 37.31 -14.71
C THR A 232 -19.16 35.99 -15.43
N VAL A 233 -18.14 35.25 -15.01
CA VAL A 233 -17.87 33.90 -15.52
C VAL A 233 -18.07 32.89 -14.41
N GLU A 234 -18.95 31.93 -14.65
CA GLU A 234 -19.37 30.89 -13.72
C GLU A 234 -18.94 29.51 -14.25
N GLU A 235 -18.67 28.58 -13.33
CA GLU A 235 -18.23 27.23 -13.69
C GLU A 235 -19.34 26.35 -14.26
N SER A 236 -20.59 26.63 -13.89
CA SER A 236 -21.74 25.75 -14.14
C SER A 236 -23.02 26.52 -14.32
N LEU A 237 -24.00 25.92 -14.99
CA LEU A 237 -25.34 26.49 -15.10
C LEU A 237 -26.06 26.42 -13.74
N GLY A 238 -26.73 27.51 -13.37
CA GLY A 238 -27.71 27.49 -12.28
C GLY A 238 -28.86 26.52 -12.58
N SER A 239 -29.48 25.94 -11.55
CA SER A 239 -30.50 24.89 -11.68
C SER A 239 -31.69 25.30 -12.56
N THR A 240 -32.17 26.54 -12.42
CA THR A 240 -33.25 27.09 -13.25
C THR A 240 -32.84 27.17 -14.73
N MET A 241 -31.62 27.64 -15.01
CA MET A 241 -31.09 27.77 -16.37
C MET A 241 -30.89 26.41 -17.04
N ALA A 242 -30.38 25.43 -16.29
CA ALA A 242 -30.27 24.06 -16.76
C ALA A 242 -31.66 23.49 -17.14
N GLN A 243 -32.68 23.71 -16.31
CA GLN A 243 -34.06 23.29 -16.62
C GLN A 243 -34.62 23.97 -17.87
N THR A 244 -34.40 25.28 -18.05
CA THR A 244 -34.85 25.99 -19.25
C THR A 244 -34.15 25.45 -20.51
N ALA A 245 -32.83 25.21 -20.44
CA ALA A 245 -32.09 24.61 -21.55
C ALA A 245 -32.59 23.18 -21.88
N GLN A 246 -32.90 22.37 -20.86
CA GLN A 246 -33.45 21.02 -21.05
C GLN A 246 -34.81 21.01 -21.77
N GLN A 247 -35.64 22.04 -21.62
CA GLN A 247 -36.94 22.11 -22.33
C GLN A 247 -36.78 22.18 -23.85
N LEU A 248 -35.67 22.75 -24.34
CA LEU A 248 -35.38 22.84 -25.78
C LEU A 248 -34.41 21.75 -26.25
N PHE A 249 -33.49 21.34 -25.37
CA PHE A 249 -32.50 20.31 -25.63
C PHE A 249 -32.60 19.23 -24.53
N PRO A 250 -33.48 18.22 -24.67
CA PRO A 250 -33.72 17.23 -23.62
C PRO A 250 -32.45 16.53 -23.10
N GLY A 251 -31.42 16.40 -23.96
CA GLY A 251 -30.07 16.06 -23.55
C GLY A 251 -29.05 17.00 -24.18
N PHE A 252 -28.18 17.61 -23.37
CA PHE A 252 -27.13 18.50 -23.83
C PHE A 252 -25.88 18.45 -22.96
N ALA A 253 -24.76 18.86 -23.55
CA ALA A 253 -23.50 19.06 -22.84
C ALA A 253 -23.07 20.53 -22.92
N VAL A 254 -22.52 21.03 -21.82
CA VAL A 254 -21.87 22.33 -21.71
C VAL A 254 -20.38 22.14 -21.95
N LEU A 255 -19.85 22.86 -22.93
CA LEU A 255 -18.46 22.74 -23.37
C LEU A 255 -17.58 23.89 -22.85
N SER A 256 -18.16 25.06 -22.54
CA SER A 256 -17.44 26.25 -22.04
C SER A 256 -17.79 26.56 -20.59
N LYS A 257 -17.05 27.45 -19.93
CA LYS A 257 -17.58 28.15 -18.75
C LYS A 257 -18.81 28.99 -19.16
N VAL A 258 -19.62 29.35 -18.18
CA VAL A 258 -20.88 30.08 -18.37
C VAL A 258 -20.60 31.57 -18.21
N ILE A 259 -20.96 32.39 -19.21
CA ILE A 259 -20.74 33.84 -19.21
C ILE A 259 -22.08 34.54 -18.97
N THR A 260 -22.26 35.16 -17.82
CA THR A 260 -23.45 35.94 -17.50
C THR A 260 -23.18 37.42 -17.75
N ILE A 261 -24.05 38.06 -18.53
CA ILE A 261 -24.00 39.47 -18.86
C ILE A 261 -25.21 40.15 -18.22
N ASN A 262 -24.95 41.17 -17.39
CA ASN A 262 -25.96 42.07 -16.88
C ASN A 262 -25.78 43.44 -17.53
N THR A 263 -26.90 44.06 -17.93
CA THR A 263 -26.92 45.41 -18.49
C THR A 263 -27.92 46.27 -17.72
N GLU A 264 -27.64 47.56 -17.60
CA GLU A 264 -28.51 48.52 -16.91
C GLU A 264 -29.87 48.64 -17.60
N ARG A 265 -29.89 48.62 -18.94
CA ARG A 265 -31.11 48.70 -19.75
C ARG A 265 -31.35 47.34 -20.43
N PRO A 266 -32.59 46.81 -20.43
CA PRO A 266 -32.90 45.55 -21.10
C PRO A 266 -32.91 45.71 -22.62
N GLY A 267 -32.54 44.65 -23.34
CA GLY A 267 -32.64 44.62 -24.80
C GLY A 267 -31.48 43.92 -25.50
N SER A 268 -31.29 44.27 -26.77
CA SER A 268 -30.26 43.78 -27.68
C SER A 268 -29.65 44.97 -28.43
N SER A 269 -28.39 44.86 -28.86
CA SER A 269 -27.73 45.89 -29.64
C SER A 269 -27.35 45.37 -31.02
N SER A 270 -27.37 46.26 -32.03
CA SER A 270 -26.84 45.97 -33.35
C SER A 270 -25.31 45.92 -33.39
N SER A 271 -24.64 46.48 -32.38
CA SER A 271 -23.18 46.56 -32.26
C SER A 271 -22.74 45.64 -31.12
N VAL A 272 -22.52 44.36 -31.43
CA VAL A 272 -22.26 43.32 -30.42
C VAL A 272 -20.78 43.30 -30.00
N PRO A 273 -20.47 43.08 -28.69
CA PRO A 273 -19.12 42.80 -28.25
C PRO A 273 -18.61 41.47 -28.79
N ILE A 274 -17.32 41.42 -29.11
CA ILE A 274 -16.60 40.22 -29.54
C ILE A 274 -15.81 39.70 -28.35
N LEU A 275 -15.95 38.42 -28.05
CA LEU A 275 -15.28 37.72 -26.95
C LEU A 275 -14.32 36.68 -27.50
N HIS A 276 -13.08 36.68 -27.03
CA HIS A 276 -12.08 35.65 -27.27
C HIS A 276 -11.84 34.91 -25.95
N TYR A 277 -12.35 33.68 -25.87
CA TYR A 277 -12.29 32.83 -24.69
C TYR A 277 -11.38 31.64 -24.93
N ARG A 278 -10.37 31.43 -24.08
CA ARG A 278 -9.49 30.26 -24.18
C ARG A 278 -10.22 29.01 -23.68
N MET A 279 -10.25 27.96 -24.50
CA MET A 279 -10.78 26.64 -24.22
C MET A 279 -9.65 25.61 -24.29
N LEU A 280 -9.55 24.73 -23.29
CA LEU A 280 -8.48 23.72 -23.21
C LEU A 280 -8.52 22.77 -24.42
N GLN A 281 -9.68 22.21 -24.75
CA GLN A 281 -9.95 21.37 -25.94
C GLN A 281 -11.44 21.44 -26.29
N SER A 282 -11.81 21.41 -27.57
CA SER A 282 -13.24 21.32 -27.94
C SER A 282 -13.46 20.53 -29.23
N LYS A 283 -14.65 19.92 -29.32
CA LYS A 283 -15.16 19.28 -30.55
C LYS A 283 -16.25 20.16 -31.15
N THR A 284 -16.21 20.33 -32.47
CA THR A 284 -17.06 21.31 -33.20
C THR A 284 -18.40 20.75 -33.70
N PHE A 285 -18.60 19.44 -33.74
CA PHE A 285 -19.80 18.87 -34.35
C PHE A 285 -21.08 19.13 -33.52
N GLY A 286 -22.10 19.70 -34.17
CA GLY A 286 -23.45 19.89 -33.60
C GLY A 286 -23.58 21.02 -32.58
N THR A 287 -22.51 21.78 -32.33
CA THR A 287 -22.45 22.78 -31.27
C THR A 287 -23.19 24.08 -31.61
N GLN A 288 -23.72 24.75 -30.58
CA GLN A 288 -24.47 25.99 -30.67
C GLN A 288 -24.02 26.96 -29.57
N TRP A 289 -23.86 28.23 -29.92
CA TRP A 289 -23.73 29.30 -28.94
C TRP A 289 -25.12 29.65 -28.45
N ILE A 290 -25.35 29.52 -27.15
CA ILE A 290 -26.66 29.72 -26.53
C ILE A 290 -26.65 31.02 -25.75
N LYS A 291 -27.80 31.71 -25.76
CA LYS A 291 -28.18 32.75 -24.80
C LYS A 291 -29.46 32.32 -24.09
N LEU A 292 -29.41 32.24 -22.77
CA LEU A 292 -30.58 32.14 -21.90
C LEU A 292 -30.88 33.53 -21.32
N ALA A 293 -32.10 34.03 -21.50
CA ALA A 293 -32.58 35.25 -20.86
C ALA A 293 -34.04 35.08 -20.44
N ASP A 294 -34.55 35.99 -19.60
CA ASP A 294 -35.94 35.97 -19.13
C ASP A 294 -36.97 35.96 -20.29
N SER A 295 -36.58 36.50 -21.45
CA SER A 295 -37.40 36.55 -22.67
C SER A 295 -37.36 35.27 -23.53
N GLY A 296 -36.56 34.26 -23.17
CA GLY A 296 -36.43 33.00 -23.89
C GLY A 296 -34.99 32.61 -24.26
N ILE A 297 -34.86 31.59 -25.11
CA ILE A 297 -33.57 31.04 -25.54
C ILE A 297 -33.26 31.49 -26.97
N SER A 298 -32.04 31.97 -27.21
CA SER A 298 -31.49 32.17 -28.56
C SER A 298 -30.34 31.22 -28.79
N ALA A 299 -30.22 30.68 -30.01
CA ALA A 299 -29.19 29.74 -30.39
C ALA A 299 -28.60 30.11 -31.76
N TRP A 300 -27.27 30.14 -31.85
CA TRP A 300 -26.57 30.41 -33.10
C TRP A 300 -25.69 29.22 -33.47
N PRO A 301 -25.76 28.70 -34.71
CA PRO A 301 -24.81 27.70 -35.18
C PRO A 301 -23.43 28.34 -35.43
N GLN A 302 -22.40 27.49 -35.51
CA GLN A 302 -21.05 27.92 -35.89
C GLN A 302 -21.05 28.54 -37.29
N GLY A 303 -20.30 29.63 -37.47
CA GLY A 303 -20.15 30.30 -38.75
C GLY A 303 -19.22 31.51 -38.67
N ASP A 304 -18.68 31.92 -39.81
CA ASP A 304 -17.69 33.02 -39.88
C ASP A 304 -18.24 34.37 -39.38
N ASN A 305 -19.57 34.57 -39.47
CA ASN A 305 -20.26 35.79 -39.03
C ASN A 305 -21.02 35.62 -37.70
N THR A 306 -20.88 34.47 -37.02
CA THR A 306 -21.50 34.22 -35.72
C THR A 306 -20.41 33.98 -34.68
N TRP A 307 -19.99 32.74 -34.53
CA TRP A 307 -18.94 32.33 -33.61
C TRP A 307 -18.19 31.16 -34.23
N LYS A 308 -16.92 31.00 -33.82
CA LYS A 308 -16.02 29.94 -34.31
C LYS A 308 -14.99 29.55 -33.26
N ILE A 309 -14.36 28.41 -33.48
CA ILE A 309 -13.25 27.93 -32.67
C ILE A 309 -12.00 27.88 -33.55
N GLU A 310 -10.94 28.55 -33.11
CA GLU A 310 -9.64 28.58 -33.77
C GLU A 310 -8.56 28.15 -32.79
N GLY A 311 -8.02 26.95 -32.98
CA GLY A 311 -7.07 26.35 -32.03
C GLY A 311 -7.73 26.14 -30.66
N ASP A 312 -7.16 26.78 -29.64
CA ASP A 312 -7.62 26.80 -28.25
C ASP A 312 -8.54 28.01 -27.94
N LYS A 313 -9.04 28.74 -28.94
CA LYS A 313 -9.84 29.95 -28.72
C LYS A 313 -11.24 29.83 -29.28
N LEU A 314 -12.24 30.05 -28.43
CA LEU A 314 -13.63 30.34 -28.81
C LEU A 314 -13.75 31.84 -29.08
N ILE A 315 -14.01 32.18 -30.35
CA ILE A 315 -14.32 33.54 -30.80
C ILE A 315 -15.84 33.63 -30.91
N THR A 316 -16.47 34.44 -30.06
CA THR A 316 -17.92 34.52 -29.92
C THR A 316 -18.39 35.96 -29.67
N PHE A 317 -19.68 36.16 -29.41
CA PHE A 317 -20.28 37.47 -29.19
C PHE A 317 -21.37 37.43 -28.12
N VAL A 318 -21.70 38.60 -27.58
CA VAL A 318 -22.86 38.78 -26.67
C VAL A 318 -23.84 39.79 -27.24
N ASN A 319 -25.12 39.61 -26.95
CA ASN A 319 -26.20 40.42 -27.49
C ASN A 319 -27.17 40.83 -26.38
N GLY A 320 -26.72 41.74 -25.51
CA GLY A 320 -27.44 42.22 -24.33
C GLY A 320 -27.42 41.29 -23.13
N ALA A 321 -28.23 41.59 -22.11
CA ALA A 321 -28.25 40.81 -20.87
C ALA A 321 -28.71 39.36 -21.08
N GLY A 322 -28.08 38.42 -20.36
CA GLY A 322 -28.38 36.99 -20.38
C GLY A 322 -27.17 36.12 -20.06
N THR A 323 -27.38 34.80 -20.04
CA THR A 323 -26.37 33.79 -19.75
C THR A 323 -25.97 33.05 -21.01
N TYR A 324 -24.68 32.99 -21.30
CA TYR A 324 -24.13 32.52 -22.55
C TYR A 324 -23.16 31.36 -22.36
N PHE A 325 -23.22 30.36 -23.22
CA PHE A 325 -22.33 29.20 -23.19
C PHE A 325 -22.37 28.39 -24.48
N LEU A 326 -21.35 27.58 -24.70
CA LEU A 326 -21.28 26.63 -25.80
C LEU A 326 -21.98 25.33 -25.41
N LEU A 327 -23.06 25.02 -26.12
CA LEU A 327 -23.89 23.82 -25.92
C LEU A 327 -23.68 22.84 -27.06
N ASN A 328 -23.61 21.54 -26.76
CA ASN A 328 -23.75 20.48 -27.74
C ASN A 328 -25.03 19.69 -27.46
N PRO A 329 -26.03 19.66 -28.36
CA PRO A 329 -27.18 18.78 -28.23
C PRO A 329 -26.72 17.33 -28.35
N VAL A 330 -26.89 16.56 -27.29
CA VAL A 330 -26.53 15.14 -27.24
C VAL A 330 -27.75 14.28 -27.61
N GLY A 331 -28.96 14.80 -27.37
CA GLY A 331 -30.23 14.11 -27.60
C GLY A 331 -30.51 13.02 -26.56
N GLY A 332 -31.74 12.50 -26.57
CA GLY A 332 -32.11 11.33 -25.79
C GLY A 332 -31.54 10.07 -26.43
N GLN A 333 -30.45 9.53 -25.89
CA GLN A 333 -29.86 8.26 -26.31
C GLN A 333 -29.82 7.29 -25.13
N ASN A 334 -30.06 6.00 -25.39
CA ASN A 334 -29.98 4.95 -24.36
C ASN A 334 -28.53 4.68 -23.91
N SER A 335 -27.55 5.07 -24.74
CA SER A 335 -26.12 4.96 -24.50
C SER A 335 -25.44 6.21 -25.03
N LEU A 336 -24.51 6.77 -24.26
CA LEU A 336 -23.73 7.96 -24.61
C LEU A 336 -22.24 7.69 -24.40
N GLU A 337 -21.42 8.01 -25.40
CA GLU A 337 -19.96 7.94 -25.29
C GLU A 337 -19.33 9.34 -25.28
N LEU A 338 -18.46 9.57 -24.29
CA LEU A 338 -17.89 10.87 -23.96
C LEU A 338 -16.38 10.73 -23.79
N ALA A 339 -15.63 11.69 -24.30
CA ALA A 339 -14.21 11.76 -24.01
C ALA A 339 -14.00 12.42 -22.65
N LEU A 340 -13.06 11.92 -21.86
CA LEU A 340 -12.67 12.49 -20.57
C LEU A 340 -11.44 13.40 -20.73
N ASP A 341 -11.28 14.05 -21.88
CA ASP A 341 -10.15 14.90 -22.27
C ASP A 341 -10.42 16.40 -22.04
N SER A 342 -11.33 16.72 -21.11
CA SER A 342 -11.84 18.08 -20.84
C SER A 342 -12.64 18.73 -21.98
N SER A 343 -12.96 18.00 -23.06
CA SER A 343 -13.87 18.51 -24.12
C SER A 343 -15.29 18.78 -23.61
N TYR A 344 -15.70 18.11 -22.54
CA TYR A 344 -17.00 18.25 -21.90
C TYR A 344 -16.79 18.68 -20.45
N ARG A 345 -17.48 19.74 -20.01
CA ARG A 345 -17.44 20.18 -18.61
C ARG A 345 -18.59 19.58 -17.83
N GLN A 346 -19.81 19.78 -18.31
CA GLN A 346 -21.02 19.28 -17.66
C GLN A 346 -21.98 18.70 -18.67
N ILE A 347 -22.72 17.67 -18.26
CA ILE A 347 -23.68 16.99 -19.14
C ILE A 347 -24.98 16.82 -18.39
N TYR A 348 -26.07 17.18 -19.06
CA TYR A 348 -27.43 17.13 -18.55
C TYR A 348 -28.26 16.26 -19.49
N LEU A 349 -28.77 15.13 -18.99
CA LEU A 349 -29.61 14.19 -19.72
C LEU A 349 -30.90 13.99 -18.94
N GLU A 350 -31.83 14.96 -19.03
CA GLU A 350 -33.08 15.00 -18.27
C GLU A 350 -32.87 14.74 -16.76
N ASP A 351 -33.07 13.50 -16.33
CA ASP A 351 -32.93 13.03 -14.96
C ASP A 351 -31.49 12.74 -14.53
N ILE A 352 -30.50 12.84 -15.41
CA ILE A 352 -29.09 12.54 -15.12
C ILE A 352 -28.22 13.79 -15.30
N TRP A 353 -27.22 13.91 -14.44
CA TRP A 353 -26.21 14.95 -14.46
C TRP A 353 -24.81 14.33 -14.30
N LEU A 354 -23.83 14.85 -15.04
CA LEU A 354 -22.42 14.52 -14.91
C LEU A 354 -21.60 15.81 -14.81
N ASP A 355 -20.70 15.87 -13.83
CA ASP A 355 -19.64 16.88 -13.78
C ASP A 355 -18.29 16.23 -14.13
N LEU A 356 -17.64 16.79 -15.14
CA LEU A 356 -16.37 16.35 -15.71
C LEU A 356 -15.32 17.48 -15.68
N LYS A 357 -15.61 18.61 -15.03
CA LYS A 357 -14.77 19.83 -15.05
C LYS A 357 -13.31 19.60 -14.64
N ASP A 358 -13.08 18.70 -13.70
CA ASP A 358 -11.75 18.39 -13.13
C ASP A 358 -11.09 17.18 -13.80
N THR A 359 -11.71 16.61 -14.85
CA THR A 359 -11.22 15.41 -15.51
C THR A 359 -10.47 15.75 -16.80
N ASN A 360 -9.17 15.47 -16.83
CA ASN A 360 -8.33 15.56 -18.03
C ASN A 360 -7.50 14.28 -18.23
N LEU A 361 -8.14 13.27 -18.79
CA LEU A 361 -7.62 11.93 -19.02
C LEU A 361 -7.57 11.64 -20.53
N SER A 362 -6.47 12.04 -21.15
CA SER A 362 -6.23 11.81 -22.59
C SER A 362 -6.35 10.33 -22.96
N GLY A 363 -7.12 10.04 -24.02
CA GLY A 363 -7.33 8.69 -24.54
C GLY A 363 -8.29 7.81 -23.74
N ILE A 364 -8.95 8.36 -22.70
CA ILE A 364 -9.98 7.67 -21.93
C ILE A 364 -11.37 8.19 -22.33
N LYS A 365 -12.31 7.25 -22.47
CA LYS A 365 -13.72 7.54 -22.74
C LYS A 365 -14.61 6.99 -21.64
N LEU A 366 -15.67 7.73 -21.33
CA LEU A 366 -16.80 7.28 -20.52
C LEU A 366 -17.92 6.83 -21.48
N ARG A 367 -18.49 5.66 -21.22
CA ARG A 367 -19.77 5.22 -21.78
C ARG A 367 -20.81 5.17 -20.66
N LEU A 368 -21.91 5.91 -20.84
CA LEU A 368 -23.07 5.92 -19.97
C LEU A 368 -24.25 5.22 -20.66
N ASP A 369 -24.66 4.07 -20.16
CA ASP A 369 -25.91 3.41 -20.53
C ASP A 369 -27.01 3.80 -19.53
N THR A 370 -28.07 4.47 -19.98
CA THR A 370 -29.15 4.99 -19.12
C THR A 370 -30.18 3.91 -18.74
N GLN A 371 -30.16 2.78 -19.45
CA GLN A 371 -31.00 1.61 -19.20
C GLN A 371 -30.20 0.32 -19.43
N PRO A 372 -29.24 -0.01 -18.55
CA PRO A 372 -28.42 -1.21 -18.70
C PRO A 372 -29.28 -2.48 -18.53
N PRO A 373 -28.95 -3.60 -19.20
CA PRO A 373 -29.67 -4.86 -19.03
C PRO A 373 -29.43 -5.45 -17.63
N LEU A 374 -30.50 -5.64 -16.86
CA LEU A 374 -30.40 -6.11 -15.47
C LEU A 374 -30.76 -7.59 -15.26
N GLY A 375 -31.29 -8.28 -16.27
CA GLY A 375 -31.92 -9.60 -16.09
C GLY A 375 -31.00 -10.66 -15.47
N GLU A 376 -29.77 -10.78 -15.96
CA GLU A 376 -28.80 -11.75 -15.42
C GLU A 376 -28.31 -11.37 -14.03
N LEU A 377 -28.07 -10.07 -13.78
CA LEU A 377 -27.62 -9.54 -12.50
C LEU A 377 -28.67 -9.72 -11.41
N TYR A 378 -29.93 -9.45 -11.75
CA TYR A 378 -31.06 -9.62 -10.85
C TYR A 378 -31.21 -11.08 -10.41
N ASN A 379 -31.16 -12.01 -11.38
CA ASN A 379 -31.24 -13.44 -11.10
C ASN A 379 -30.05 -13.98 -10.31
N ALA A 380 -28.86 -13.37 -10.47
CA ALA A 380 -27.64 -13.80 -9.82
C ALA A 380 -27.58 -13.38 -8.34
N TYR A 381 -27.81 -12.10 -8.03
CA TYR A 381 -27.49 -11.56 -6.71
C TYR A 381 -28.65 -10.87 -5.97
N PHE A 382 -29.75 -10.49 -6.65
CA PHE A 382 -30.79 -9.60 -6.10
C PHE A 382 -32.18 -10.25 -5.95
N LYS A 383 -32.32 -11.53 -6.29
CA LYS A 383 -33.60 -12.24 -6.26
C LYS A 383 -34.01 -12.72 -4.86
N ALA A 384 -33.04 -13.00 -3.98
CA ALA A 384 -33.28 -13.48 -2.61
C ALA A 384 -32.04 -13.43 -1.69
N ASN A 385 -30.87 -13.85 -2.17
CA ASN A 385 -29.63 -13.95 -1.39
C ASN A 385 -28.45 -13.85 -2.39
N PRO A 386 -27.39 -13.05 -2.15
CA PRO A 386 -27.07 -12.23 -0.97
C PRO A 386 -27.96 -10.99 -0.77
N TYR A 387 -28.59 -10.48 -1.82
CA TYR A 387 -29.42 -9.27 -1.73
C TYR A 387 -30.87 -9.56 -2.12
N THR A 388 -31.78 -8.74 -1.57
CA THR A 388 -33.17 -8.63 -2.00
C THR A 388 -33.46 -7.18 -2.35
N LEU A 389 -33.90 -6.94 -3.58
CA LEU A 389 -34.38 -5.63 -4.00
C LEU A 389 -35.85 -5.44 -3.56
N CYS A 390 -36.13 -4.43 -2.74
CA CYS A 390 -37.43 -4.22 -2.11
C CYS A 390 -38.27 -3.08 -2.73
N SER A 391 -37.70 -2.31 -3.67
CA SER A 391 -38.40 -1.30 -4.46
C SER A 391 -37.91 -1.32 -5.91
N PRO A 392 -38.64 -0.73 -6.88
CA PRO A 392 -38.09 -0.52 -8.22
C PRO A 392 -36.78 0.26 -8.15
N ALA A 393 -35.69 -0.34 -8.63
CA ALA A 393 -34.38 0.31 -8.62
C ALA A 393 -34.18 1.18 -9.87
N LYS A 394 -33.39 2.24 -9.70
CA LYS A 394 -32.78 2.97 -10.82
C LYS A 394 -31.43 2.34 -11.12
N ALA A 395 -31.11 2.15 -12.41
CA ALA A 395 -29.85 1.55 -12.80
C ALA A 395 -29.19 2.31 -13.95
N TYR A 396 -27.87 2.44 -13.87
CA TYR A 396 -27.05 3.15 -14.85
C TYR A 396 -25.77 2.36 -15.12
N GLY A 397 -25.44 2.11 -16.37
CA GLY A 397 -24.17 1.49 -16.75
C GLY A 397 -23.12 2.58 -16.95
N ILE A 398 -22.05 2.55 -16.18
CA ILE A 398 -20.93 3.49 -16.33
C ILE A 398 -19.71 2.65 -16.66
N SER A 399 -19.10 2.87 -17.82
CA SER A 399 -17.95 2.09 -18.27
C SER A 399 -16.86 3.01 -18.80
N PHE A 400 -15.63 2.79 -18.35
CA PHE A 400 -14.46 3.54 -18.80
C PHE A 400 -13.63 2.72 -19.77
N TYR A 401 -13.19 3.33 -20.86
CA TYR A 401 -12.39 2.67 -21.89
C TYR A 401 -11.09 3.43 -22.14
N LYS A 402 -9.97 2.71 -22.16
CA LYS A 402 -8.68 3.20 -22.67
C LYS A 402 -8.42 2.56 -24.03
N GLY A 403 -8.54 3.36 -25.09
CA GLY A 403 -8.66 2.81 -26.45
C GLY A 403 -9.95 1.96 -26.58
N ASN A 404 -9.80 0.66 -26.84
CA ASN A 404 -10.92 -0.28 -26.93
C ASN A 404 -11.05 -1.20 -25.70
N ASN A 405 -10.17 -1.06 -24.71
CA ASN A 405 -10.15 -1.91 -23.53
C ASN A 405 -10.96 -1.28 -22.40
N LEU A 406 -11.93 -2.02 -21.86
CA LEU A 406 -12.61 -1.67 -20.62
C LEU A 406 -11.58 -1.62 -19.49
N ILE A 407 -11.58 -0.56 -18.71
CA ILE A 407 -10.78 -0.44 -17.48
C ILE A 407 -11.73 -0.42 -16.29
N GLU A 408 -11.35 -1.12 -15.22
CA GLU A 408 -12.21 -1.19 -14.04
C GLU A 408 -12.25 0.12 -13.26
N THR A 409 -11.11 0.80 -13.11
CA THR A 409 -11.00 2.05 -12.34
C THR A 409 -10.17 3.08 -13.12
N LEU A 410 -10.54 4.35 -12.99
CA LEU A 410 -9.80 5.48 -13.56
C LEU A 410 -8.38 5.60 -12.94
N PRO A 411 -7.38 6.06 -13.69
CA PRO A 411 -6.01 6.19 -13.19
C PRO A 411 -5.82 7.45 -12.31
N GLY A 412 -4.82 7.41 -11.42
CA GLY A 412 -4.32 8.60 -10.71
C GLY A 412 -5.34 9.25 -9.75
N ASP A 413 -6.15 8.44 -9.09
CA ASP A 413 -7.24 8.86 -8.18
C ASP A 413 -8.29 9.76 -8.84
N ALA A 414 -8.35 9.76 -10.18
CA ALA A 414 -9.34 10.52 -10.91
C ALA A 414 -10.75 9.94 -10.72
N TRP A 415 -11.74 10.82 -10.67
CA TRP A 415 -13.15 10.48 -10.49
C TRP A 415 -14.02 11.55 -11.16
N ILE A 416 -15.29 11.21 -11.36
CA ILE A 416 -16.30 12.10 -11.94
C ILE A 416 -17.47 12.26 -10.96
N GLU A 417 -18.13 13.42 -10.96
CA GLU A 417 -19.39 13.57 -10.22
C GLU A 417 -20.53 13.01 -11.06
N PHE A 418 -21.30 12.11 -10.46
CA PHE A 418 -22.50 11.54 -11.06
C PHE A 418 -23.71 11.89 -10.20
N GLY A 419 -24.74 12.45 -10.83
CA GLY A 419 -26.01 12.70 -10.18
C GLY A 419 -27.20 12.23 -11.00
N PHE A 420 -28.26 11.84 -10.29
CA PHE A 420 -29.51 11.45 -10.92
C PHE A 420 -30.71 11.76 -10.04
N ARG A 421 -31.85 12.05 -10.66
CA ARG A 421 -33.09 12.39 -9.98
C ARG A 421 -33.64 11.19 -9.23
N THR A 422 -34.23 11.41 -8.06
CA THR A 422 -34.95 10.38 -7.30
C THR A 422 -36.15 10.98 -6.57
N ASP A 423 -37.25 10.24 -6.56
CA ASP A 423 -38.46 10.58 -5.80
C ASP A 423 -38.51 9.85 -4.44
N GLU A 424 -37.50 9.02 -4.14
CA GLU A 424 -37.47 8.23 -2.90
C GLU A 424 -37.11 9.10 -1.68
N SER A 425 -37.99 9.08 -0.67
CA SER A 425 -37.84 9.88 0.55
C SER A 425 -37.06 9.18 1.67
N ARG A 426 -36.87 7.85 1.60
CA ARG A 426 -36.22 7.03 2.65
C ARG A 426 -34.71 6.91 2.47
N ARG A 427 -34.02 8.02 2.69
CA ARG A 427 -32.58 8.18 2.38
C ARG A 427 -31.66 7.17 3.07
N SER A 428 -31.93 6.82 4.33
CA SER A 428 -31.01 6.02 5.16
C SER A 428 -31.06 4.50 4.92
N ALA A 429 -32.09 4.00 4.23
CA ALA A 429 -32.25 2.56 3.97
C ALA A 429 -31.81 2.17 2.56
N ASN A 430 -31.57 3.15 1.70
CA ASN A 430 -31.17 2.94 0.31
C ASN A 430 -29.66 2.75 0.19
N ARG A 431 -29.26 2.06 -0.87
CA ARG A 431 -27.86 1.87 -1.24
C ARG A 431 -27.67 2.23 -2.70
N LEU A 432 -26.50 2.75 -3.02
CA LEU A 432 -25.99 2.84 -4.39
C LEU A 432 -24.98 1.70 -4.56
N MET A 433 -25.43 0.56 -5.06
CA MET A 433 -24.55 -0.58 -5.35
C MET A 433 -23.78 -0.32 -6.64
N ARG A 434 -22.50 -0.66 -6.68
CA ARG A 434 -21.75 -0.86 -7.91
C ARG A 434 -21.60 -2.36 -8.14
N ILE A 435 -21.88 -2.79 -9.37
CA ILE A 435 -21.68 -4.17 -9.79
C ILE A 435 -20.81 -4.18 -11.04
N TYR A 436 -19.55 -4.56 -10.89
CA TYR A 436 -18.63 -4.79 -12.00
C TYR A 436 -18.54 -6.28 -12.29
N ARG A 437 -18.60 -6.65 -13.58
CA ARG A 437 -18.54 -8.05 -14.02
C ARG A 437 -17.74 -8.14 -15.31
N ASP A 438 -16.80 -9.08 -15.35
CA ASP A 438 -16.11 -9.46 -16.57
C ASP A 438 -16.11 -10.98 -16.79
N ALA A 439 -15.24 -11.48 -17.67
CA ALA A 439 -15.15 -12.91 -17.96
C ALA A 439 -14.78 -13.75 -16.72
N SER A 440 -14.01 -13.20 -15.79
CA SER A 440 -13.35 -13.90 -14.67
C SER A 440 -13.72 -13.40 -13.27
N VAL A 441 -14.30 -12.20 -13.17
CA VAL A 441 -14.46 -11.46 -11.92
C VAL A 441 -15.88 -10.93 -11.78
N ASP A 442 -16.42 -11.04 -10.57
CA ASP A 442 -17.57 -10.27 -10.10
C ASP A 442 -17.14 -9.40 -8.89
N HIS A 443 -17.40 -8.10 -8.92
CA HIS A 443 -17.13 -7.15 -7.84
C HIS A 443 -18.43 -6.42 -7.49
N LEU A 444 -18.90 -6.58 -6.25
CA LEU A 444 -20.11 -5.97 -5.73
C LEU A 444 -19.79 -5.16 -4.48
N ASP A 445 -19.87 -3.85 -4.58
CA ASP A 445 -19.65 -2.90 -3.49
C ASP A 445 -20.82 -1.90 -3.41
N TYR A 446 -20.91 -1.12 -2.33
CA TYR A 446 -21.97 -0.12 -2.21
C TYR A 446 -21.58 1.12 -1.42
N LYS A 447 -22.23 2.23 -1.79
CA LYS A 447 -22.24 3.47 -1.02
C LYS A 447 -23.51 3.62 -0.21
N SER A 448 -23.38 4.12 1.00
CA SER A 448 -24.50 4.43 1.90
C SER A 448 -24.78 5.93 1.94
N TRP A 449 -25.93 6.34 2.48
CA TRP A 449 -26.26 7.77 2.56
C TRP A 449 -25.47 8.49 3.66
N ALA A 450 -24.93 9.66 3.34
CA ALA A 450 -24.42 10.64 4.31
C ALA A 450 -24.78 12.08 3.91
N SER A 451 -24.38 13.04 4.75
CA SER A 451 -24.63 14.48 4.49
C SER A 451 -23.80 15.03 3.32
N ALA A 452 -22.60 14.50 3.11
CA ALA A 452 -21.74 14.74 1.96
C ALA A 452 -21.40 13.39 1.30
N TYR A 453 -21.11 13.39 -0.01
CA TYR A 453 -20.63 12.18 -0.67
C TYR A 453 -19.10 12.06 -0.51
N ASP A 454 -18.61 10.83 -0.50
CA ASP A 454 -17.18 10.47 -0.48
C ASP A 454 -17.02 9.07 -1.12
N ASP A 455 -15.90 8.38 -0.86
CA ASP A 455 -15.64 7.04 -1.38
C ASP A 455 -16.67 5.99 -0.92
N GLY A 456 -17.19 6.10 0.30
CA GLY A 456 -18.16 5.18 0.90
C GLY A 456 -19.60 5.71 0.93
N HIS A 457 -19.82 6.97 0.57
CA HIS A 457 -21.10 7.63 0.77
C HIS A 457 -21.62 8.39 -0.46
N TYR A 458 -22.93 8.41 -0.63
CA TYR A 458 -23.65 9.33 -1.52
C TYR A 458 -24.46 10.32 -0.68
N THR A 459 -24.84 11.45 -1.27
CA THR A 459 -25.77 12.43 -0.64
C THR A 459 -27.01 12.65 -1.48
N ILE A 460 -28.05 13.21 -0.86
CA ILE A 460 -29.31 13.56 -1.53
C ILE A 460 -29.66 15.02 -1.23
N SER A 461 -29.76 15.82 -2.27
CA SER A 461 -30.17 17.23 -2.19
C SER A 461 -31.13 17.58 -3.34
N ASN A 462 -32.16 18.38 -3.07
CA ASN A 462 -33.12 18.87 -4.07
C ASN A 462 -33.70 17.80 -5.02
N GLY A 463 -33.91 16.57 -4.53
CA GLY A 463 -34.45 15.46 -5.32
C GLY A 463 -33.42 14.77 -6.24
N PHE A 464 -32.12 15.02 -6.05
CA PHE A 464 -31.03 14.35 -6.75
C PHE A 464 -30.16 13.56 -5.77
N VAL A 465 -29.73 12.38 -6.20
CA VAL A 465 -28.60 11.65 -5.61
C VAL A 465 -27.32 12.19 -6.23
N TYR A 466 -26.30 12.41 -5.42
CA TYR A 466 -24.96 12.82 -5.86
C TYR A 466 -23.91 11.86 -5.32
N SER A 467 -23.00 11.41 -6.18
CA SER A 467 -21.91 10.51 -5.82
C SER A 467 -20.69 10.77 -6.69
N GLY A 468 -19.49 10.71 -6.09
CA GLY A 468 -18.26 10.54 -6.84
C GLY A 468 -18.15 9.10 -7.37
N ILE A 469 -17.72 8.94 -8.62
CA ILE A 469 -17.53 7.64 -9.26
C ILE A 469 -16.18 7.61 -9.97
N ASN A 470 -15.38 6.58 -9.70
CA ASN A 470 -14.10 6.34 -10.36
C ASN A 470 -14.04 5.00 -11.10
N SER A 471 -15.07 4.16 -10.99
CA SER A 471 -15.00 2.77 -11.43
C SER A 471 -16.13 2.36 -12.35
N SER A 472 -15.81 1.51 -13.32
CA SER A 472 -16.76 0.89 -14.23
C SER A 472 -17.68 -0.06 -13.48
N GLY A 473 -18.92 -0.19 -13.94
CA GLY A 473 -19.92 -1.11 -13.42
C GLY A 473 -21.35 -0.65 -13.71
N THR A 474 -22.29 -1.51 -13.35
CA THR A 474 -23.70 -1.15 -13.24
C THR A 474 -23.96 -0.59 -11.86
N TYR A 475 -24.40 0.66 -11.81
CA TYR A 475 -24.78 1.36 -10.58
C TYR A 475 -26.28 1.19 -10.35
N LEU A 476 -26.64 0.53 -9.25
CA LEU A 476 -28.02 0.20 -8.89
C LEU A 476 -28.40 0.95 -7.61
N TYR A 477 -29.36 1.88 -7.71
CA TYR A 477 -29.88 2.64 -6.58
C TYR A 477 -31.28 2.17 -6.19
N GLY A 478 -31.48 1.85 -4.91
CA GLY A 478 -32.80 1.55 -4.36
C GLY A 478 -32.73 0.96 -2.95
N LEU A 479 -33.89 0.53 -2.44
CA LEU A 479 -33.99 -0.15 -1.15
C LEU A 479 -33.51 -1.61 -1.28
N ILE A 480 -32.31 -1.88 -0.77
CA ILE A 480 -31.65 -3.17 -0.86
C ILE A 480 -31.47 -3.74 0.54
N ASN A 481 -32.10 -4.88 0.78
CA ASN A 481 -32.02 -5.60 2.05
C ASN A 481 -31.12 -6.83 1.91
N GLU A 482 -30.56 -7.23 3.05
CA GLU A 482 -29.75 -8.42 3.21
C GLU A 482 -30.35 -9.28 4.31
N PRO A 483 -30.23 -10.61 4.21
CA PRO A 483 -30.53 -11.48 5.34
C PRO A 483 -29.64 -11.17 6.56
N ALA A 484 -30.25 -10.93 7.72
CA ALA A 484 -29.52 -10.60 8.94
C ALA A 484 -28.78 -11.80 9.57
N THR A 485 -29.22 -13.03 9.30
CA THR A 485 -28.72 -14.24 10.00
C THR A 485 -27.96 -15.20 9.10
N ARG A 486 -28.24 -15.22 7.79
CA ARG A 486 -27.62 -16.16 6.86
C ARG A 486 -27.47 -15.59 5.45
N LEU A 487 -26.23 -15.50 4.97
CA LEU A 487 -25.92 -15.16 3.58
C LEU A 487 -25.61 -16.44 2.80
N ASP A 488 -26.20 -16.58 1.63
CA ASP A 488 -25.90 -17.62 0.65
C ASP A 488 -25.38 -16.94 -0.60
N ILE A 489 -24.09 -17.09 -0.87
CA ILE A 489 -23.39 -16.45 -1.96
C ILE A 489 -23.14 -17.48 -3.07
N PRO A 490 -23.77 -17.33 -4.25
CA PRO A 490 -23.54 -18.23 -5.37
C PRO A 490 -22.17 -18.00 -6.00
N ARG A 491 -21.58 -19.07 -6.54
CA ARG A 491 -20.36 -18.99 -7.35
C ARG A 491 -20.71 -18.91 -8.83
N TYR A 492 -20.55 -17.74 -9.43
CA TYR A 492 -20.67 -17.55 -10.87
C TYR A 492 -19.32 -17.42 -11.58
N LYS A 493 -18.29 -16.96 -10.86
CA LYS A 493 -16.96 -16.62 -11.38
C LYS A 493 -15.86 -17.16 -10.47
N ALA A 494 -14.64 -17.20 -11.01
CA ALA A 494 -13.47 -17.65 -10.27
C ALA A 494 -13.11 -16.65 -9.16
N ASN A 495 -13.25 -15.35 -9.45
CA ASN A 495 -13.00 -14.29 -8.49
C ASN A 495 -14.30 -13.59 -8.10
N LEU A 496 -14.49 -13.38 -6.80
CA LEU A 496 -15.56 -12.56 -6.26
C LEU A 496 -14.98 -11.61 -5.22
N SER A 497 -15.41 -10.35 -5.22
CA SER A 497 -15.48 -9.55 -4.00
C SER A 497 -16.91 -9.08 -3.80
N LEU A 498 -17.38 -9.14 -2.55
CA LEU A 498 -18.75 -8.82 -2.21
C LEU A 498 -18.80 -8.12 -0.85
N GLN A 499 -19.43 -6.95 -0.83
CA GLN A 499 -19.61 -6.12 0.36
C GLN A 499 -21.06 -6.16 0.84
N THR A 500 -21.29 -6.63 2.06
CA THR A 500 -22.59 -6.52 2.75
C THR A 500 -22.50 -5.62 3.98
N ALA A 501 -23.62 -5.31 4.63
CA ALA A 501 -23.59 -4.56 5.89
C ALA A 501 -22.96 -5.35 7.06
N HIS A 502 -22.98 -6.69 6.99
CA HIS A 502 -22.47 -7.55 8.06
C HIS A 502 -21.08 -8.10 7.79
N THR A 503 -20.77 -8.36 6.53
CA THR A 503 -19.51 -8.95 6.11
C THR A 503 -19.06 -8.46 4.74
N ASN A 504 -17.76 -8.20 4.61
CA ASN A 504 -17.08 -8.20 3.32
C ASN A 504 -16.48 -9.59 3.12
N LEU A 505 -16.49 -10.07 1.89
CA LEU A 505 -15.83 -11.31 1.55
C LEU A 505 -15.19 -11.24 0.17
N SER A 506 -14.16 -12.05 -0.01
CA SER A 506 -13.56 -12.27 -1.33
C SER A 506 -12.98 -13.66 -1.45
N TRP A 507 -12.86 -14.15 -2.68
CA TRP A 507 -12.09 -15.34 -3.00
C TRP A 507 -11.47 -15.23 -4.40
N SER A 508 -10.42 -16.01 -4.64
CA SER A 508 -9.79 -16.20 -5.95
C SER A 508 -9.53 -17.68 -6.14
N ASP A 509 -10.51 -18.37 -6.73
CA ASP A 509 -10.51 -19.82 -6.85
C ASP A 509 -10.82 -20.18 -8.31
N ASN A 510 -9.90 -20.92 -8.95
CA ASN A 510 -10.08 -21.42 -10.33
C ASN A 510 -10.67 -22.84 -10.39
N SER A 511 -10.84 -23.52 -9.25
CA SER A 511 -11.45 -24.85 -9.16
C SER A 511 -12.96 -24.82 -9.46
N LEU A 512 -13.65 -25.96 -9.45
CA LEU A 512 -15.12 -26.00 -9.41
C LEU A 512 -15.60 -26.74 -8.15
N ALA A 513 -14.86 -26.58 -7.05
CA ALA A 513 -15.05 -27.36 -5.82
C ALA A 513 -16.33 -26.99 -5.04
N PHE A 514 -16.98 -25.87 -5.36
CA PHE A 514 -18.24 -25.45 -4.74
C PHE A 514 -19.13 -24.65 -5.72
N SER A 515 -20.43 -24.63 -5.47
CA SER A 515 -21.44 -23.82 -6.16
C SER A 515 -22.01 -22.69 -5.31
N THR A 516 -21.94 -22.80 -3.98
CA THR A 516 -22.47 -21.78 -3.05
C THR A 516 -21.65 -21.77 -1.76
N LEU A 517 -21.34 -20.58 -1.25
CA LEU A 517 -20.79 -20.34 0.07
C LEU A 517 -21.91 -19.81 0.97
N SER A 518 -22.13 -20.43 2.12
CA SER A 518 -23.12 -20.03 3.11
C SER A 518 -22.42 -19.55 4.38
N LEU A 519 -22.78 -18.36 4.85
CA LEU A 519 -22.32 -17.76 6.10
C LEU A 519 -23.51 -17.56 7.03
N GLU A 520 -23.54 -18.26 8.16
CA GLU A 520 -24.55 -18.07 9.20
C GLU A 520 -23.93 -17.34 10.38
N PHE A 521 -24.53 -16.23 10.81
CA PHE A 521 -24.01 -15.35 11.86
C PHE A 521 -24.65 -15.65 13.22
N ASN A 522 -23.82 -15.79 14.26
CA ASN A 522 -24.24 -16.16 15.61
C ASN A 522 -25.19 -17.39 15.72
N PRO A 523 -24.98 -18.48 14.96
CA PRO A 523 -25.86 -19.63 15.02
C PRO A 523 -25.72 -20.37 16.37
N SER A 524 -26.82 -20.96 16.85
CA SER A 524 -26.78 -21.90 17.98
C SER A 524 -25.87 -23.08 17.66
N LEU A 525 -25.03 -23.48 18.60
CA LEU A 525 -24.10 -24.59 18.43
C LEU A 525 -24.25 -25.60 19.56
N GLU A 526 -24.68 -26.81 19.20
CA GLU A 526 -24.44 -28.03 19.97
C GLU A 526 -23.49 -28.89 19.15
N THR A 527 -22.37 -29.33 19.76
CA THR A 527 -21.33 -30.06 19.04
C THR A 527 -21.03 -31.40 19.69
N THR A 528 -20.98 -32.44 18.86
CA THR A 528 -20.47 -33.77 19.21
C THR A 528 -19.04 -33.97 18.70
N HIS A 529 -18.39 -32.89 18.23
CA HIS A 529 -17.04 -32.95 17.68
C HIS A 529 -16.09 -33.60 18.70
N PRO A 530 -15.29 -34.60 18.28
CA PRO A 530 -14.56 -35.47 19.21
C PRO A 530 -13.61 -34.73 20.14
N TRP A 531 -13.01 -33.63 19.66
CA TRP A 531 -12.08 -32.82 20.45
C TRP A 531 -12.73 -31.71 21.27
N LEU A 532 -14.04 -31.50 21.11
CA LEU A 532 -14.85 -30.54 21.87
C LEU A 532 -15.84 -31.22 22.82
N ASN A 533 -15.81 -32.56 22.87
CA ASN A 533 -16.66 -33.40 23.69
C ASN A 533 -15.83 -34.40 24.52
N GLY A 534 -14.73 -33.94 25.13
CA GLY A 534 -14.04 -34.66 26.20
C GLY A 534 -12.52 -34.77 26.06
N LEU A 535 -11.97 -34.78 24.84
CA LEU A 535 -10.56 -35.12 24.60
C LEU A 535 -9.95 -34.29 23.44
N PRO A 536 -9.37 -33.10 23.68
CA PRO A 536 -8.91 -32.58 24.97
C PRO A 536 -9.81 -31.50 25.59
N TYR A 537 -10.83 -31.03 24.87
CA TYR A 537 -11.67 -29.92 25.32
C TYR A 537 -13.14 -30.32 25.51
N ASN A 538 -13.81 -29.59 26.39
CA ASN A 538 -15.27 -29.54 26.47
C ASN A 538 -15.74 -28.17 26.00
N TYR A 539 -16.62 -28.15 25.01
CA TYR A 539 -17.34 -26.94 24.63
C TYR A 539 -18.42 -26.64 25.68
N ILE A 540 -18.43 -25.40 26.15
CA ILE A 540 -19.34 -24.88 27.19
C ILE A 540 -20.16 -23.68 26.70
N GLY A 541 -19.98 -23.27 25.44
CA GLY A 541 -20.78 -22.22 24.83
C GLY A 541 -22.15 -22.72 24.36
N SER A 542 -22.99 -21.80 23.91
CA SER A 542 -24.29 -22.10 23.30
C SER A 542 -24.43 -21.56 21.87
N GLN A 543 -23.50 -20.69 21.44
CA GLN A 543 -23.51 -20.04 20.13
C GLN A 543 -22.09 -20.02 19.55
N ALA A 544 -22.00 -20.23 18.24
CA ALA A 544 -20.79 -19.97 17.47
C ALA A 544 -20.76 -18.51 17.02
N LEU A 545 -19.58 -17.99 16.66
CA LEU A 545 -19.46 -16.67 16.03
C LEU A 545 -20.02 -16.71 14.60
N MET A 546 -19.67 -17.76 13.86
CA MET A 546 -20.10 -17.97 12.48
C MET A 546 -20.08 -19.46 12.13
N LYS A 547 -21.00 -19.90 11.27
CA LYS A 547 -20.88 -21.16 10.52
C LYS A 547 -20.60 -20.85 9.06
N ILE A 548 -19.60 -21.52 8.50
CA ILE A 548 -19.16 -21.38 7.11
C ILE A 548 -19.37 -22.72 6.44
N SER A 549 -20.26 -22.79 5.47
CA SER A 549 -20.54 -24.03 4.74
C SER A 549 -20.41 -23.79 3.25
N THR A 550 -19.69 -24.65 2.56
CA THR A 550 -19.66 -24.72 1.10
C THR A 550 -20.55 -25.85 0.61
N ASN A 551 -21.28 -25.63 -0.48
CA ASN A 551 -22.10 -26.66 -1.11
C ASN A 551 -21.64 -26.89 -2.55
N LEU A 552 -21.57 -28.15 -2.98
CA LEU A 552 -21.36 -28.56 -4.36
C LEU A 552 -22.47 -29.52 -4.78
N ARG A 553 -23.23 -29.17 -5.83
CA ARG A 553 -24.33 -29.99 -6.36
C ARG A 553 -25.34 -30.42 -5.28
N GLY A 554 -25.64 -29.51 -4.35
CA GLY A 554 -26.59 -29.74 -3.25
C GLY A 554 -26.07 -30.60 -2.10
N ARG A 555 -24.76 -30.87 -2.02
CA ARG A 555 -24.12 -31.55 -0.90
C ARG A 555 -23.09 -30.64 -0.23
N GLU A 556 -22.99 -30.71 1.09
CA GLU A 556 -21.96 -29.98 1.85
C GLU A 556 -20.57 -30.50 1.45
N ALA A 557 -19.69 -29.56 1.13
CA ALA A 557 -18.29 -29.78 0.84
C ALA A 557 -17.43 -29.35 2.04
N ASP A 558 -16.31 -30.04 2.23
CA ASP A 558 -15.39 -29.82 3.35
C ASP A 558 -14.32 -28.75 3.02
N GLU A 559 -14.14 -28.44 1.75
CA GLU A 559 -13.13 -27.50 1.23
C GLU A 559 -13.74 -26.11 1.05
N LEU A 560 -13.01 -25.09 1.50
CA LEU A 560 -13.33 -23.69 1.26
C LEU A 560 -12.78 -23.22 -0.10
N PRO A 561 -13.31 -22.13 -0.68
CA PRO A 561 -12.72 -21.49 -1.84
C PRO A 561 -11.26 -21.09 -1.55
N ASP A 562 -10.37 -21.31 -2.51
CA ASP A 562 -9.01 -20.78 -2.43
C ASP A 562 -9.03 -19.25 -2.26
N GLY A 563 -8.19 -18.76 -1.35
CA GLY A 563 -8.11 -17.34 -1.02
C GLY A 563 -9.35 -16.77 -0.35
N LEU A 564 -10.23 -17.59 0.25
CA LEU A 564 -11.37 -17.07 1.02
C LEU A 564 -10.89 -16.15 2.13
N TYR A 565 -11.40 -14.93 2.10
CA TYR A 565 -11.13 -13.88 3.06
C TYR A 565 -12.46 -13.29 3.53
N LEU A 566 -12.60 -13.11 4.84
CA LEU A 566 -13.80 -12.59 5.48
C LEU A 566 -13.44 -11.40 6.36
N GLU A 567 -14.19 -10.31 6.23
CA GLU A 567 -14.22 -9.20 7.18
C GLU A 567 -15.61 -9.06 7.76
N SER A 568 -15.82 -9.46 9.01
CA SER A 568 -17.16 -9.50 9.61
C SER A 568 -17.21 -8.71 10.92
N SER A 569 -18.33 -8.01 11.14
CA SER A 569 -18.57 -7.36 12.43
C SER A 569 -18.93 -8.38 13.51
N LEU A 570 -18.17 -8.38 14.61
CA LEU A 570 -18.43 -9.21 15.79
C LEU A 570 -18.99 -8.39 16.95
N ALA A 571 -19.75 -9.04 17.84
CA ALA A 571 -20.25 -8.40 19.06
C ALA A 571 -19.13 -8.15 20.09
N ASN A 572 -18.19 -9.09 20.18
CA ASN A 572 -17.05 -9.16 21.09
C ASN A 572 -15.71 -9.20 20.32
N SER A 573 -14.62 -8.94 21.03
CA SER A 573 -13.25 -9.05 20.50
C SER A 573 -12.56 -10.24 21.17
N PRO A 574 -12.66 -11.47 20.62
CA PRO A 574 -12.02 -12.64 21.20
C PRO A 574 -10.49 -12.44 21.29
N GLU A 575 -9.82 -13.17 22.18
CA GLU A 575 -8.35 -13.26 22.20
C GLU A 575 -7.85 -14.35 21.23
N SER A 576 -8.59 -15.45 21.13
CA SER A 576 -8.35 -16.48 20.10
C SER A 576 -9.66 -17.07 19.57
N ILE A 577 -9.64 -17.45 18.29
CA ILE A 577 -10.78 -18.01 17.56
C ILE A 577 -10.42 -19.43 17.15
N ILE A 578 -11.40 -20.33 17.18
CA ILE A 578 -11.21 -21.72 16.74
C ILE A 578 -12.07 -21.95 15.50
N ASN A 579 -11.47 -22.45 14.42
CA ASN A 579 -12.16 -22.99 13.25
C ASN A 579 -12.11 -24.52 13.28
N PHE A 580 -13.26 -25.19 13.25
CA PHE A 580 -13.29 -26.65 13.22
C PHE A 580 -14.32 -27.19 12.24
N SER A 581 -14.06 -28.37 11.67
CA SER A 581 -14.95 -29.01 10.71
C SER A 581 -16.17 -29.64 11.39
N ALA A 582 -17.31 -29.69 10.71
CA ALA A 582 -18.49 -30.40 11.22
C ALA A 582 -18.36 -31.94 11.10
N ARG A 583 -17.34 -32.43 10.39
CA ARG A 583 -17.14 -33.84 10.06
C ARG A 583 -16.39 -34.59 11.15
N ALA A 584 -17.05 -35.59 11.74
CA ALA A 584 -16.45 -36.44 12.77
C ALA A 584 -15.52 -37.54 12.21
N ASP A 585 -15.64 -37.90 10.93
CA ASP A 585 -14.83 -38.93 10.26
C ASP A 585 -13.47 -38.40 9.78
N TYR A 586 -13.36 -37.08 9.59
CA TYR A 586 -12.12 -36.36 9.33
C TYR A 586 -12.11 -35.06 10.15
N PRO A 587 -11.90 -35.16 11.48
CA PRO A 587 -11.92 -33.98 12.34
C PRO A 587 -10.75 -33.07 12.02
N LYS A 588 -11.06 -31.79 11.87
CA LYS A 588 -10.10 -30.70 11.65
C LYS A 588 -10.34 -29.60 12.66
N PHE A 589 -9.29 -29.07 13.25
CA PHE A 589 -9.33 -28.03 14.27
C PHE A 589 -8.15 -27.10 14.09
N TYR A 590 -8.41 -25.79 14.07
CA TYR A 590 -7.41 -24.75 13.94
C TYR A 590 -7.68 -23.65 14.96
N ARG A 591 -6.67 -23.27 15.73
CA ARG A 591 -6.74 -22.12 16.64
C ARG A 591 -5.98 -20.94 16.06
N TYR A 592 -6.69 -19.84 15.83
CA TYR A 592 -6.15 -18.56 15.41
C TYR A 592 -5.91 -17.65 16.61
N ARG A 593 -4.76 -16.97 16.65
CA ARG A 593 -4.50 -15.89 17.62
C ARG A 593 -4.59 -14.52 16.97
N ARG A 594 -4.98 -13.53 17.77
CA ARG A 594 -5.01 -12.13 17.32
C ARG A 594 -3.57 -11.66 17.04
N ALA A 595 -3.37 -11.01 15.90
CA ALA A 595 -2.07 -10.43 15.52
C ALA A 595 -2.24 -8.99 14.97
N GLN A 596 -1.12 -8.35 14.65
CA GLN A 596 -1.08 -7.04 13.99
C GLN A 596 -0.96 -7.17 12.45
N SER A 597 -0.57 -8.34 11.95
CA SER A 597 -0.45 -8.66 10.52
C SER A 597 -0.85 -10.12 10.30
N PHE A 598 -1.28 -10.45 9.08
CA PHE A 598 -1.57 -11.83 8.72
C PHE A 598 -0.29 -12.67 8.67
N ASP A 599 -0.35 -13.79 9.36
CA ASP A 599 0.63 -14.88 9.43
C ASP A 599 -0.13 -16.21 9.63
N HIS A 600 0.56 -17.35 9.58
CA HIS A 600 -0.01 -18.67 9.81
C HIS A 600 -0.84 -18.73 11.10
N ASN A 601 -2.10 -19.14 10.98
CA ASN A 601 -3.10 -19.19 12.06
C ASN A 601 -3.23 -17.91 12.88
N THR A 602 -3.36 -16.77 12.20
CA THR A 602 -3.67 -15.49 12.83
C THR A 602 -4.92 -14.85 12.25
N TYR A 603 -5.49 -13.93 13.01
CA TYR A 603 -6.55 -13.04 12.55
C TYR A 603 -6.29 -11.62 13.03
N LEU A 604 -6.90 -10.64 12.35
CA LEU A 604 -6.82 -9.24 12.74
C LEU A 604 -8.15 -8.78 13.32
N MET A 605 -8.05 -7.81 14.23
CA MET A 605 -9.22 -7.11 14.79
C MET A 605 -8.97 -5.61 14.77
N GLU A 606 -9.74 -4.90 13.97
CA GLU A 606 -9.81 -3.43 13.95
C GLU A 606 -11.15 -3.01 14.57
N GLY A 607 -11.10 -2.52 15.81
CA GLY A 607 -12.30 -2.32 16.62
C GLY A 607 -13.08 -3.63 16.81
N LYS A 608 -14.27 -3.72 16.21
CA LYS A 608 -15.15 -4.90 16.24
C LYS A 608 -15.18 -5.69 14.92
N ILE A 609 -14.31 -5.36 13.96
CA ILE A 609 -14.25 -6.03 12.67
C ILE A 609 -13.20 -7.14 12.74
N LEU A 610 -13.65 -8.38 12.64
CA LEU A 610 -12.80 -9.56 12.47
C LEU A 610 -12.37 -9.66 11.01
N LYS A 611 -11.07 -9.74 10.76
CA LYS A 611 -10.51 -10.09 9.45
C LYS A 611 -9.81 -11.44 9.53
N ILE A 612 -10.28 -12.44 8.79
CA ILE A 612 -9.80 -13.84 8.90
C ILE A 612 -9.85 -14.58 7.56
N SER A 613 -8.90 -15.50 7.37
CA SER A 613 -8.94 -16.53 6.33
C SER A 613 -9.12 -17.91 6.97
N PRO A 614 -10.37 -18.42 7.04
CA PRO A 614 -10.66 -19.72 7.63
C PRO A 614 -10.02 -20.87 6.84
N ALA A 615 -9.56 -21.90 7.54
CA ALA A 615 -8.88 -23.05 6.93
C ALA A 615 -9.86 -24.15 6.50
N VAL A 616 -11.04 -24.23 7.14
CA VAL A 616 -12.03 -25.30 6.87
C VAL A 616 -13.47 -24.82 6.90
N SER A 617 -14.29 -25.48 6.08
CA SER A 617 -15.75 -25.45 6.17
C SER A 617 -16.17 -26.03 7.53
N GLY A 618 -17.03 -25.32 8.26
CA GLY A 618 -17.46 -25.69 9.59
C GLY A 618 -17.81 -24.47 10.44
N TRP A 619 -17.26 -24.40 11.65
CA TRP A 619 -17.68 -23.42 12.66
C TRP A 619 -16.51 -22.56 13.12
N LEU A 620 -16.78 -21.29 13.41
CA LEU A 620 -15.91 -20.37 14.13
C LEU A 620 -16.46 -20.13 15.53
N ILE A 621 -15.68 -20.41 16.57
CA ILE A 621 -16.07 -20.17 17.96
C ILE A 621 -15.03 -19.33 18.69
N ASP A 622 -15.45 -18.61 19.72
CA ASP A 622 -14.53 -18.01 20.69
C ASP A 622 -13.88 -19.13 21.52
N SER A 623 -12.56 -19.09 21.62
CA SER A 623 -11.79 -19.99 22.49
C SER A 623 -12.18 -19.95 23.97
N SER A 624 -12.78 -18.86 24.46
CA SER A 624 -13.28 -18.82 25.85
C SER A 624 -14.43 -19.80 26.09
N SER A 625 -15.07 -20.27 25.03
CA SER A 625 -16.18 -21.22 25.07
C SER A 625 -15.73 -22.68 25.16
N ILE A 626 -14.43 -22.94 25.33
CA ILE A 626 -13.91 -24.29 25.57
C ILE A 626 -13.14 -24.36 26.90
N ARG A 627 -13.22 -25.52 27.57
CA ARG A 627 -12.45 -25.81 28.78
C ARG A 627 -11.57 -27.02 28.57
N LYS A 628 -10.31 -26.95 29.01
CA LYS A 628 -9.44 -28.12 29.12
C LYS A 628 -10.04 -29.10 30.13
N THR A 629 -10.07 -30.37 29.78
CA THR A 629 -10.59 -31.42 30.67
C THR A 629 -9.57 -31.86 31.72
N ARG A 630 -8.27 -31.72 31.42
CA ARG A 630 -7.15 -32.07 32.29
C ARG A 630 -6.00 -31.08 32.12
N ILE A 631 -5.02 -31.18 33.01
CA ILE A 631 -3.76 -30.43 32.92
C ILE A 631 -2.97 -30.87 31.67
N SER A 632 -2.94 -32.18 31.39
CA SER A 632 -2.47 -32.74 30.12
C SER A 632 -3.57 -32.64 29.05
N ARG A 633 -3.19 -32.42 27.80
CA ARG A 633 -4.09 -32.54 26.64
C ARG A 633 -4.17 -34.02 26.29
N GLN A 634 -5.32 -34.64 26.47
CA GLN A 634 -5.57 -35.99 25.99
C GLN A 634 -6.30 -35.88 24.65
N LEU A 635 -5.58 -36.11 23.55
CA LEU A 635 -6.08 -35.97 22.19
C LEU A 635 -6.54 -37.33 21.67
N ALA A 636 -7.82 -37.45 21.33
CA ALA A 636 -8.33 -38.62 20.62
C ALA A 636 -7.79 -38.65 19.18
N LEU A 637 -7.25 -39.79 18.74
CA LEU A 637 -6.66 -39.91 17.40
C LEU A 637 -7.63 -40.56 16.40
N PHE A 638 -7.51 -40.15 15.13
CA PHE A 638 -8.30 -40.65 14.01
C PHE A 638 -7.37 -41.01 12.85
N SER A 639 -7.78 -41.93 11.97
CA SER A 639 -6.95 -42.34 10.82
C SER A 639 -6.70 -41.19 9.84
N ARG A 640 -7.60 -40.20 9.81
CA ARG A 640 -7.44 -38.93 9.08
C ARG A 640 -7.80 -37.79 10.02
N MET A 641 -6.87 -36.86 10.28
CA MET A 641 -7.10 -35.73 11.19
C MET A 641 -6.12 -34.58 10.96
N ILE A 642 -6.57 -33.36 11.30
CA ILE A 642 -5.72 -32.18 11.44
C ILE A 642 -6.03 -31.50 12.77
N PHE A 643 -5.08 -31.48 13.69
CA PHE A 643 -5.21 -30.81 14.98
C PHE A 643 -4.16 -29.73 15.11
N ASP A 644 -4.57 -28.48 14.97
CA ASP A 644 -3.71 -27.31 15.01
C ASP A 644 -4.12 -26.42 16.18
N ASP A 645 -3.34 -26.48 17.26
CA ASP A 645 -3.58 -25.75 18.50
C ASP A 645 -2.53 -24.63 18.69
N TYR A 646 -2.22 -23.96 17.58
CA TYR A 646 -1.33 -22.81 17.42
C TYR A 646 0.17 -23.05 17.68
N ASP A 647 0.53 -23.58 18.85
CA ASP A 647 1.95 -23.86 19.19
C ASP A 647 2.36 -25.31 18.83
N LEU A 648 1.37 -26.17 18.64
CA LEU A 648 1.52 -27.60 18.34
C LEU A 648 0.48 -28.00 17.29
N GLU A 649 0.96 -28.63 16.22
CA GLU A 649 0.13 -29.15 15.15
C GLU A 649 0.37 -30.65 15.00
N LEU A 650 -0.68 -31.41 14.74
CA LEU A 650 -0.66 -32.85 14.47
C LEU A 650 -1.46 -33.15 13.20
N TYR A 651 -0.81 -33.81 12.25
CA TYR A 651 -1.41 -34.27 11.00
C TYR A 651 -1.27 -35.77 10.89
N LEU A 652 -2.35 -36.43 10.49
CA LEU A 652 -2.34 -37.86 10.18
C LEU A 652 -3.28 -38.12 9.01
N ASP A 653 -2.79 -38.82 7.99
CA ASP A 653 -3.61 -39.36 6.91
C ASP A 653 -3.14 -40.80 6.64
N SER A 654 -3.96 -41.77 7.05
CA SER A 654 -3.68 -43.20 6.95
C SER A 654 -4.89 -43.94 6.42
N ALA A 655 -4.64 -44.89 5.51
CA ALA A 655 -5.64 -45.84 5.04
C ALA A 655 -5.95 -46.93 6.09
N THR A 656 -5.11 -47.08 7.11
CA THR A 656 -5.30 -48.05 8.20
C THR A 656 -6.35 -47.54 9.18
N PRO A 657 -7.40 -48.34 9.51
CA PRO A 657 -8.38 -47.94 10.52
C PRO A 657 -7.73 -47.71 11.89
N MET A 658 -8.10 -46.62 12.56
CA MET A 658 -7.56 -46.25 13.88
C MET A 658 -8.31 -46.97 15.01
N PRO A 659 -7.66 -47.86 15.79
CA PRO A 659 -8.22 -48.34 17.05
C PRO A 659 -8.40 -47.17 18.02
N ALA A 660 -9.23 -47.32 19.06
CA ALA A 660 -9.39 -46.29 20.09
C ALA A 660 -8.02 -45.92 20.69
N SER A 661 -7.50 -44.75 20.29
CA SER A 661 -6.14 -44.31 20.56
C SER A 661 -6.17 -42.89 21.11
N THR A 662 -5.44 -42.65 22.19
CA THR A 662 -5.39 -41.38 22.88
C THR A 662 -3.94 -41.01 23.13
N LEU A 663 -3.55 -39.85 22.60
CA LEU A 663 -2.25 -39.26 22.81
C LEU A 663 -2.33 -38.28 23.98
N GLU A 664 -1.60 -38.56 25.05
CA GLU A 664 -1.41 -37.63 26.15
C GLU A 664 -0.24 -36.70 25.85
N ILE A 665 -0.50 -35.40 25.92
CA ILE A 665 0.46 -34.34 25.61
C ILE A 665 0.53 -33.40 26.81
N TYR A 666 1.73 -33.22 27.35
CA TYR A 666 2.01 -32.30 28.44
C TYR A 666 3.18 -31.40 28.09
N ASP A 667 2.99 -30.09 28.19
CA ASP A 667 4.06 -29.11 27.95
C ASP A 667 4.73 -28.66 29.25
N SER A 668 6.03 -28.39 29.14
CA SER A 668 6.89 -27.89 30.22
C SER A 668 7.91 -26.90 29.65
N PRO A 669 8.46 -25.96 30.43
CA PRO A 669 9.39 -24.96 29.91
C PRO A 669 10.73 -25.56 29.50
N THR A 670 11.14 -26.70 30.06
CA THR A 670 12.42 -27.36 29.80
C THR A 670 12.24 -28.87 29.77
N LEU A 671 13.19 -29.58 29.16
CA LEU A 671 13.25 -31.04 29.24
C LEU A 671 13.57 -31.50 30.66
N THR A 672 13.17 -32.73 30.96
CA THR A 672 13.56 -33.39 32.21
C THR A 672 15.02 -33.81 32.15
N ASP A 673 15.83 -33.34 33.10
CA ASP A 673 17.26 -33.66 33.18
C ASP A 673 17.58 -34.64 34.33
N ARG A 674 17.15 -35.90 34.19
CA ARG A 674 17.22 -36.93 35.26
C ARG A 674 18.62 -37.20 35.82
N PHE A 675 19.63 -37.20 34.97
CA PHE A 675 21.04 -37.49 35.27
C PHE A 675 21.92 -36.22 35.26
N GLY A 676 21.33 -35.03 35.14
CA GLY A 676 22.05 -33.74 35.16
C GLY A 676 22.92 -33.46 33.94
N VAL A 677 22.73 -34.16 32.83
CA VAL A 677 23.55 -34.05 31.61
C VAL A 677 23.29 -32.73 30.89
N LEU A 678 22.02 -32.36 30.71
CA LEU A 678 21.65 -31.16 29.94
C LEU A 678 22.17 -29.89 30.62
N ALA A 679 22.06 -29.82 31.95
CA ALA A 679 22.50 -28.66 32.72
C ALA A 679 24.03 -28.59 32.93
N SER A 680 24.74 -29.73 32.92
CA SER A 680 26.18 -29.76 33.22
C SER A 680 27.10 -29.79 32.00
N GLN A 681 26.63 -30.27 30.85
CA GLN A 681 27.46 -30.48 29.66
C GLN A 681 27.12 -29.52 28.50
N TYR A 682 26.00 -28.80 28.57
CA TYR A 682 25.51 -27.95 27.48
C TYR A 682 25.08 -26.56 27.96
N SER A 683 25.04 -25.58 27.04
CA SER A 683 24.49 -24.24 27.28
C SER A 683 23.22 -24.03 26.45
N LEU A 684 22.13 -24.68 26.84
CA LEU A 684 20.91 -24.78 26.05
C LEU A 684 19.97 -23.55 26.18
N ALA A 685 19.48 -23.06 25.04
CA ALA A 685 18.41 -22.09 24.92
C ALA A 685 17.20 -22.73 24.26
N TYR A 686 16.06 -22.75 24.95
CA TYR A 686 14.81 -23.34 24.44
C TYR A 686 14.13 -22.38 23.46
N LEU A 687 13.83 -22.86 22.26
CA LEU A 687 13.11 -22.12 21.21
C LEU A 687 11.64 -22.56 21.11
N SER A 688 11.23 -23.56 21.90
CA SER A 688 9.85 -23.99 22.11
C SER A 688 9.70 -24.53 23.53
N ALA A 689 8.45 -24.75 23.97
CA ALA A 689 8.21 -25.61 25.13
C ALA A 689 8.69 -27.05 24.84
N ALA A 690 8.95 -27.81 25.91
CA ALA A 690 9.18 -29.24 25.86
C ALA A 690 7.87 -30.01 26.02
N TYR A 691 7.47 -30.74 24.98
CA TYR A 691 6.25 -31.53 24.90
C TYR A 691 6.53 -32.99 25.22
N SER A 692 6.04 -33.47 26.36
CA SER A 692 5.94 -34.89 26.70
C SER A 692 4.76 -35.50 25.99
N ILE A 693 5.00 -36.48 25.14
CA ILE A 693 4.00 -37.15 24.31
C ILE A 693 3.99 -38.64 24.67
N ARG A 694 2.81 -39.16 25.00
CA ARG A 694 2.63 -40.55 25.44
C ARG A 694 1.36 -41.19 24.87
N MET A 695 1.48 -42.40 24.32
CA MET A 695 0.35 -43.20 23.88
C MET A 695 -0.25 -44.00 25.05
N LEU A 696 -1.52 -43.78 25.36
CA LEU A 696 -2.14 -44.34 26.57
C LEU A 696 -2.72 -45.76 26.41
N ASN A 697 -3.32 -46.05 25.26
CA ASN A 697 -4.22 -47.20 25.07
C ASN A 697 -4.01 -47.96 23.76
N ASN A 698 -2.96 -47.65 23.00
CA ASN A 698 -2.59 -48.38 21.78
C ASN A 698 -1.07 -48.63 21.70
N PRO A 699 -0.54 -49.67 22.38
CA PRO A 699 0.90 -49.96 22.41
C PRO A 699 1.53 -50.24 21.03
N GLY A 700 0.72 -50.66 20.04
CA GLY A 700 1.16 -50.91 18.67
C GLY A 700 1.07 -49.69 17.74
N PHE A 701 0.69 -48.52 18.25
CA PHE A 701 0.40 -47.33 17.44
C PHE A 701 1.53 -46.98 16.46
N TYR A 702 2.77 -46.89 16.96
CA TYR A 702 3.94 -46.49 16.16
C TYR A 702 4.38 -47.54 15.12
N GLN A 703 3.77 -48.73 15.12
CA GLN A 703 4.02 -49.74 14.08
C GLN A 703 3.16 -49.54 12.83
N SER A 704 2.04 -48.83 12.98
CA SER A 704 1.00 -48.70 11.94
C SER A 704 0.71 -47.25 11.54
N PHE A 705 1.14 -46.28 12.35
CA PHE A 705 0.87 -44.87 12.15
C PHE A 705 2.12 -44.03 12.40
N SER A 706 2.32 -43.02 11.55
CA SER A 706 3.40 -42.03 11.70
C SER A 706 2.78 -40.64 11.60
N PRO A 707 2.21 -40.09 12.70
CA PRO A 707 1.64 -38.76 12.66
C PRO A 707 2.76 -37.72 12.52
N LEU A 708 2.55 -36.74 11.65
CA LEU A 708 3.45 -35.59 11.51
C LEU A 708 3.11 -34.58 12.60
N ILE A 709 4.10 -34.21 13.39
CA ILE A 709 4.01 -33.17 14.42
C ILE A 709 4.73 -31.94 13.92
N ARG A 710 4.14 -30.75 14.13
CA ARG A 710 4.83 -29.47 13.96
C ARG A 710 4.83 -28.71 15.27
N ILE A 711 5.98 -28.18 15.67
CA ILE A 711 6.17 -27.36 16.88
C ILE A 711 6.60 -25.97 16.45
N LYS A 712 5.88 -24.95 16.93
CA LYS A 712 6.20 -23.55 16.66
C LYS A 712 7.49 -23.13 17.36
N GLN A 713 8.34 -22.39 16.66
CA GLN A 713 9.55 -21.80 17.20
C GLN A 713 9.31 -20.34 17.61
N THR A 714 9.90 -19.92 18.72
CA THR A 714 9.89 -18.51 19.14
C THR A 714 10.89 -17.65 18.38
N ASP A 715 11.92 -18.26 17.78
CA ASP A 715 12.99 -17.59 17.02
C ASP A 715 13.63 -18.57 16.02
N ARG A 716 14.13 -18.06 14.89
CA ARG A 716 14.83 -18.87 13.87
C ARG A 716 16.33 -18.85 14.17
N ARG A 717 16.95 -20.03 14.35
CA ARG A 717 18.40 -20.16 14.58
C ARG A 717 19.02 -21.25 13.70
N GLU A 718 20.30 -21.09 13.39
CA GLU A 718 21.06 -22.03 12.53
C GLU A 718 21.39 -23.35 13.24
N ASN A 719 21.61 -23.34 14.56
CA ASN A 719 21.95 -24.52 15.34
C ASN A 719 20.73 -25.06 16.08
N LEU A 720 19.97 -25.93 15.41
CA LEU A 720 18.78 -26.57 15.97
C LEU A 720 19.13 -27.94 16.53
N LEU A 721 18.77 -28.12 17.79
CA LEU A 721 18.88 -29.33 18.55
C LEU A 721 17.48 -29.84 18.88
N PHE A 722 17.12 -30.98 18.33
CA PHE A 722 15.92 -31.70 18.74
C PHE A 722 16.31 -32.70 19.81
N SER A 723 15.62 -32.73 20.96
CA SER A 723 15.96 -33.68 22.01
C SER A 723 14.83 -34.68 22.25
N ILE A 724 15.22 -35.95 22.47
CA ILE A 724 14.33 -37.05 22.87
C ILE A 724 14.85 -37.61 24.20
N SER A 725 13.96 -37.75 25.19
CA SER A 725 14.21 -38.41 26.46
C SER A 725 13.14 -39.47 26.72
N ASP A 726 13.55 -40.75 26.76
CA ASP A 726 12.71 -41.93 27.07
C ASP A 726 13.19 -42.65 28.34
N GLY A 727 13.47 -41.86 29.37
CA GLY A 727 13.73 -42.33 30.72
C GLY A 727 15.16 -42.76 31.04
N ASP A 728 15.85 -43.45 30.13
CA ASP A 728 17.20 -44.00 30.36
C ASP A 728 18.32 -43.31 29.56
N TYR A 729 17.97 -42.47 28.58
CA TYR A 729 18.93 -41.87 27.64
C TYR A 729 18.58 -40.42 27.28
N TYR A 730 19.59 -39.66 26.87
CA TYR A 730 19.42 -38.35 26.24
C TYR A 730 19.87 -38.43 24.79
N ARG A 731 19.04 -37.97 23.87
CA ARG A 731 19.44 -37.86 22.46
C ARG A 731 19.19 -36.45 22.01
N ILE A 732 20.27 -35.69 21.79
CA ILE A 732 20.21 -34.33 21.28
C ILE A 732 20.70 -34.36 19.84
N TYR A 733 19.79 -34.17 18.90
CA TYR A 733 20.07 -34.30 17.48
C TYR A 733 20.41 -32.95 16.86
N THR A 734 21.61 -32.83 16.29
CA THR A 734 22.03 -31.69 15.45
C THR A 734 21.54 -31.91 14.01
N TYR A 735 20.78 -30.97 13.44
CA TYR A 735 20.35 -31.06 12.05
C TYR A 735 20.61 -29.78 11.25
N PRO A 736 21.07 -29.91 9.98
CA PRO A 736 21.03 -28.82 9.03
C PRO A 736 19.58 -28.57 8.58
N GLN A 737 19.24 -27.32 8.27
CA GLN A 737 17.91 -26.95 7.79
C GLN A 737 17.61 -27.61 6.44
N ALA A 738 16.41 -28.18 6.26
CA ALA A 738 15.96 -28.77 5.00
C ALA A 738 14.52 -28.35 4.66
N GLY A 739 14.21 -28.27 3.36
CA GLY A 739 12.90 -27.84 2.86
C GLY A 739 11.83 -28.94 2.80
N THR A 740 12.18 -30.20 3.06
CA THR A 740 11.27 -31.35 2.99
C THR A 740 11.41 -32.22 4.22
N ALA A 741 10.29 -32.59 4.84
CA ALA A 741 10.29 -33.60 5.89
C ALA A 741 10.47 -34.97 5.24
N ASP A 742 11.46 -35.74 5.68
CA ASP A 742 11.51 -37.18 5.40
C ASP A 742 11.21 -37.94 6.70
N GLY A 743 11.16 -39.27 6.64
CA GLY A 743 10.82 -40.10 7.81
C GLY A 743 11.67 -39.84 9.06
N TRP A 744 12.79 -39.13 8.91
CA TRP A 744 13.76 -38.80 9.94
C TRP A 744 14.35 -37.37 9.84
N SER A 745 13.94 -36.57 8.84
CA SER A 745 14.37 -35.19 8.59
C SER A 745 13.32 -34.19 9.04
N PHE A 746 13.84 -33.17 9.73
CA PHE A 746 13.07 -32.05 10.23
C PHE A 746 12.96 -31.01 9.12
N SER A 747 11.76 -30.65 8.70
CA SER A 747 11.58 -29.47 7.86
C SER A 747 11.34 -28.22 8.70
N ILE A 748 11.91 -27.10 8.26
CA ILE A 748 11.54 -25.78 8.76
C ILE A 748 10.72 -25.11 7.67
N ALA A 749 9.45 -24.91 7.95
CA ALA A 749 8.56 -24.09 7.13
C ALA A 749 7.70 -23.25 8.06
N ASP A 750 7.53 -21.98 7.71
CA ASP A 750 6.60 -21.07 8.39
C ASP A 750 6.84 -20.92 9.89
N GLY A 751 8.11 -20.95 10.32
CA GLY A 751 8.48 -20.82 11.75
C GLY A 751 8.16 -22.04 12.62
N HIS A 752 7.89 -23.19 12.00
CA HIS A 752 7.66 -24.47 12.68
C HIS A 752 8.75 -25.48 12.35
N ILE A 753 9.05 -26.38 13.28
CA ILE A 753 9.79 -27.62 13.03
C ILE A 753 8.80 -28.76 12.89
N ALA A 754 8.89 -29.51 11.79
CA ALA A 754 8.08 -30.68 11.54
C ALA A 754 8.86 -31.99 11.75
N PHE A 755 8.25 -33.03 12.32
CA PHE A 755 8.83 -34.38 12.43
C PHE A 755 7.76 -35.46 12.56
N TYR A 756 8.07 -36.70 12.17
CA TYR A 756 7.18 -37.84 12.40
C TYR A 756 7.37 -38.41 13.81
N LEU A 757 6.27 -38.60 14.54
CA LEU A 757 6.31 -39.20 15.88
C LEU A 757 6.55 -40.71 15.79
N ALA A 758 7.59 -41.21 16.46
CA ALA A 758 8.02 -42.61 16.36
C ALA A 758 7.90 -43.43 17.65
N HIS A 759 7.81 -42.79 18.83
CA HIS A 759 7.64 -43.43 20.14
C HIS A 759 7.20 -42.41 21.20
N ASP A 760 6.97 -42.85 22.43
CA ASP A 760 6.68 -41.97 23.55
C ASP A 760 7.96 -41.29 24.05
N ALA A 761 7.99 -39.96 24.15
CA ALA A 761 9.15 -39.22 24.66
C ALA A 761 8.81 -37.75 24.98
N GLN A 762 9.80 -37.02 25.49
CA GLN A 762 9.78 -35.55 25.51
C GLN A 762 10.49 -34.98 24.28
N TYR A 763 9.86 -33.99 23.65
CA TYR A 763 10.31 -33.33 22.43
C TYR A 763 10.39 -31.82 22.63
N ALA A 764 11.52 -31.22 22.27
CA ALA A 764 11.71 -29.78 22.37
C ALA A 764 12.63 -29.28 21.26
N VAL A 765 12.42 -28.03 20.85
CA VAL A 765 13.33 -27.30 19.97
C VAL A 765 14.28 -26.47 20.81
N ILE A 766 15.58 -26.72 20.65
CA ILE A 766 16.63 -26.12 21.49
C ILE A 766 17.76 -25.62 20.60
N SER A 767 18.53 -24.66 21.08
CA SER A 767 19.80 -24.22 20.50
C SER A 767 20.90 -24.22 21.56
N ASP A 768 22.06 -24.82 21.28
CA ASP A 768 23.22 -24.75 22.16
C ASP A 768 24.02 -23.48 21.86
N GLN A 769 24.24 -22.65 22.89
CA GLN A 769 25.01 -21.41 22.78
C GLN A 769 26.52 -21.65 22.75
N ASN A 770 26.98 -22.87 23.08
CA ASN A 770 28.40 -23.22 23.03
C ASN A 770 28.62 -24.61 22.42
N PRO A 771 28.48 -24.74 21.08
CA PRO A 771 28.66 -26.02 20.42
C PRO A 771 30.07 -26.58 20.61
N HIS A 772 30.18 -27.85 20.97
CA HIS A 772 31.45 -28.48 21.30
C HIS A 772 31.65 -29.78 20.49
N THR A 773 32.90 -30.11 20.18
CA THR A 773 33.28 -31.35 19.46
C THR A 773 33.79 -32.44 20.40
N GLU A 774 33.85 -32.12 21.70
CA GLU A 774 34.38 -32.95 22.76
C GLU A 774 33.68 -32.61 24.07
N ILE A 775 33.32 -33.64 24.83
CA ILE A 775 32.91 -33.52 26.24
C ILE A 775 33.86 -34.35 27.09
N ASP A 776 34.30 -33.75 28.19
CA ASP A 776 35.12 -34.38 29.22
C ASP A 776 34.42 -34.27 30.57
N VAL A 777 34.23 -35.39 31.26
CA VAL A 777 33.52 -35.46 32.54
C VAL A 777 34.36 -36.18 33.58
N LEU A 778 34.38 -35.62 34.79
CA LEU A 778 34.99 -36.25 35.96
C LEU A 778 34.07 -37.31 36.58
N ALA A 779 34.59 -38.53 36.70
CA ALA A 779 33.88 -39.67 37.26
C ALA A 779 34.15 -39.84 38.77
N PHE A 780 33.14 -39.52 39.59
CA PHE A 780 33.09 -39.81 41.02
C PHE A 780 31.94 -40.78 41.32
N GLY A 781 32.20 -41.84 42.11
CA GLY A 781 31.34 -43.03 42.27
C GLY A 781 30.02 -42.86 43.04
N ALA A 782 29.35 -41.72 42.91
CA ALA A 782 28.08 -41.44 43.57
C ALA A 782 26.83 -41.73 42.71
N GLN A 783 27.01 -41.83 41.38
CA GLN A 783 25.96 -42.10 40.39
C GLN A 783 26.59 -42.48 39.04
N ASP A 784 25.79 -43.09 38.16
CA ASP A 784 26.20 -43.39 36.78
C ASP A 784 26.69 -42.11 36.10
N LYS A 785 27.78 -42.20 35.33
CA LYS A 785 28.37 -41.06 34.64
C LYS A 785 28.06 -41.14 33.16
N HIS A 786 27.30 -40.16 32.71
CA HIS A 786 26.93 -39.99 31.31
C HIS A 786 27.82 -38.93 30.69
N VAL A 787 28.43 -39.26 29.56
CA VAL A 787 29.18 -38.33 28.70
C VAL A 787 28.39 -38.25 27.40
N SER A 788 27.73 -37.13 27.16
CA SER A 788 26.86 -36.94 26.01
C SER A 788 27.48 -35.92 25.07
N LEU A 789 27.67 -36.30 23.81
CA LEU A 789 28.08 -35.42 22.72
C LEU A 789 27.01 -35.49 21.63
N TYR A 790 25.98 -34.66 21.77
CA TYR A 790 24.78 -34.64 20.93
C TYR A 790 24.10 -36.01 20.81
N GLN A 791 24.17 -36.64 19.63
CA GLN A 791 23.55 -37.93 19.35
C GLN A 791 24.39 -39.11 19.87
N ALA A 792 25.65 -38.88 20.26
CA ALA A 792 26.52 -39.89 20.83
C ALA A 792 26.51 -39.81 22.36
N GLN A 793 26.49 -40.95 23.03
CA GLN A 793 26.51 -41.00 24.50
C GLN A 793 27.36 -42.17 24.96
N MET A 794 28.20 -41.94 25.97
CA MET A 794 28.86 -42.98 26.73
C MET A 794 28.28 -43.00 28.14
N VAL A 795 27.97 -44.20 28.65
CA VAL A 795 27.50 -44.40 30.02
C VAL A 795 28.50 -45.28 30.76
N MET A 796 28.99 -44.77 31.88
CA MET A 796 29.83 -45.49 32.83
C MET A 796 29.03 -45.75 34.10
N PRO A 797 28.61 -47.00 34.38
CA PRO A 797 27.88 -47.31 35.59
C PRO A 797 28.71 -46.98 36.85
N GLN A 798 28.05 -46.51 37.90
CA GLN A 798 28.70 -46.06 39.14
C GLN A 798 29.56 -47.14 39.79
N GLU A 799 29.17 -48.39 39.65
CA GLU A 799 29.84 -49.57 40.21
C GLU A 799 31.23 -49.82 39.60
N HIS A 800 31.53 -49.25 38.43
CA HIS A 800 32.86 -49.28 37.83
C HIS A 800 33.78 -48.16 38.36
N ILE A 801 33.20 -47.10 38.93
CA ILE A 801 33.92 -45.90 39.35
C ILE A 801 34.42 -46.06 40.78
N GLY A 802 35.73 -46.05 40.98
CA GLY A 802 36.41 -46.38 42.24
C GLY A 802 36.86 -47.84 42.33
N ASN A 803 36.29 -48.72 41.51
CA ASN A 803 36.65 -50.15 41.43
C ASN A 803 37.52 -50.45 40.19
N LEU A 804 36.94 -50.34 38.99
CA LEU A 804 37.61 -50.66 37.72
C LEU A 804 38.31 -49.46 37.08
N ILE A 805 37.81 -48.26 37.32
CA ILE A 805 38.51 -47.00 37.02
C ILE A 805 38.66 -46.18 38.30
N PRO A 806 39.79 -45.51 38.58
CA PRO A 806 39.95 -44.72 39.80
C PRO A 806 38.92 -43.59 39.91
N ALA A 807 38.44 -43.29 41.11
CA ALA A 807 37.60 -42.10 41.34
C ALA A 807 38.38 -40.82 40.98
N GLY A 808 37.72 -39.90 40.28
CA GLY A 808 38.34 -38.72 39.67
C GLY A 808 38.90 -38.98 38.26
N SER A 809 38.63 -40.13 37.65
CA SER A 809 38.99 -40.39 36.25
C SER A 809 38.24 -39.46 35.29
N HIS A 810 38.91 -39.07 34.21
CA HIS A 810 38.35 -38.29 33.11
C HIS A 810 37.80 -39.22 32.04
N LEU A 811 36.52 -39.03 31.72
CA LEU A 811 35.79 -39.73 30.68
C LEU A 811 35.52 -38.76 29.54
N THR A 812 36.17 -38.97 28.39
CA THR A 812 36.07 -38.06 27.24
C THR A 812 35.40 -38.75 26.06
N LEU A 813 34.45 -38.07 25.43
CA LEU A 813 33.85 -38.44 24.15
C LEU A 813 34.12 -37.32 23.14
N ARG A 814 34.77 -37.65 22.03
CA ARG A 814 35.17 -36.69 20.99
C ARG A 814 34.70 -37.13 19.61
N LYS A 815 34.12 -36.21 18.85
CA LYS A 815 33.80 -36.42 17.42
C LYS A 815 35.04 -36.11 16.58
N LEU A 816 35.40 -36.99 15.65
CA LEU A 816 36.54 -36.78 14.76
C LEU A 816 36.07 -36.23 13.41
N SER A 817 36.67 -35.12 12.96
CA SER A 817 36.39 -34.51 11.65
C SER A 817 37.10 -35.27 10.50
N ASP A 818 38.31 -35.74 10.75
CA ASP A 818 39.12 -36.52 9.81
C ASP A 818 39.39 -37.91 10.39
N PRO A 819 38.70 -38.97 9.93
CA PRO A 819 39.02 -40.31 10.38
C PRO A 819 40.42 -40.73 9.91
N PRO A 820 41.08 -41.64 10.63
CA PRO A 820 42.37 -42.19 10.21
C PRO A 820 42.34 -42.73 8.77
N THR A 821 43.46 -42.60 8.04
CA THR A 821 43.60 -43.05 6.66
C THR A 821 43.07 -44.48 6.46
N GLY A 822 42.17 -44.67 5.49
CA GLY A 822 41.55 -45.96 5.16
C GLY A 822 40.17 -46.21 5.80
N VAL A 823 39.67 -45.32 6.64
CA VAL A 823 38.31 -45.41 7.23
C VAL A 823 37.34 -44.52 6.45
N VAL A 824 36.40 -45.13 5.73
CA VAL A 824 35.25 -44.43 5.11
C VAL A 824 34.01 -44.77 5.93
N ALA A 825 33.60 -43.86 6.80
CA ALA A 825 32.56 -44.12 7.79
C ALA A 825 31.44 -43.08 7.75
N ARG A 826 30.21 -43.51 8.07
CA ARG A 826 29.05 -42.64 8.27
C ARG A 826 29.17 -41.80 9.55
N SER A 827 29.84 -42.35 10.57
CA SER A 827 30.07 -41.69 11.85
C SER A 827 31.33 -42.21 12.53
N VAL A 828 32.06 -41.33 13.23
CA VAL A 828 33.36 -41.63 13.85
C VAL A 828 33.51 -40.88 15.18
N TYR A 829 33.69 -41.63 16.27
CA TYR A 829 33.84 -41.09 17.61
C TYR A 829 35.02 -41.73 18.34
N GLN A 830 35.74 -40.92 19.10
CA GLN A 830 36.83 -41.35 19.98
C GLN A 830 36.35 -41.33 21.43
N VAL A 831 36.55 -42.46 22.11
CA VAL A 831 36.39 -42.58 23.57
C VAL A 831 37.77 -42.53 24.20
N LEU A 832 37.97 -41.65 25.17
CA LEU A 832 39.18 -41.60 26.01
C LEU A 832 38.79 -41.83 27.47
N MET A 833 39.58 -42.66 28.17
CA MET A 833 39.52 -42.79 29.61
C MET A 833 40.90 -42.50 30.17
N ARG A 834 40.98 -41.57 31.12
CA ARG A 834 42.23 -41.19 31.77
C ARG A 834 42.03 -41.20 33.29
N GLY A 835 43.07 -41.59 34.03
CA GLY A 835 43.05 -41.52 35.48
C GLY A 835 43.03 -40.08 35.99
N PRO A 836 42.95 -39.88 37.32
CA PRO A 836 42.97 -38.55 37.95
C PRO A 836 44.22 -37.72 37.61
N GLN A 837 45.32 -38.37 37.21
CA GLN A 837 46.58 -37.74 36.78
C GLN A 837 46.69 -37.62 35.25
N LEU A 838 45.57 -37.74 34.52
CA LEU A 838 45.47 -37.66 33.06
C LEU A 838 46.23 -38.74 32.27
N THR A 839 46.66 -39.82 32.93
CA THR A 839 47.29 -40.98 32.28
C THR A 839 46.22 -41.87 31.62
N PRO A 840 46.39 -42.33 30.36
CA PRO A 840 45.45 -43.24 29.71
C PRO A 840 45.19 -44.51 30.53
N LEU A 841 43.92 -44.95 30.56
CA LEU A 841 43.50 -46.18 31.21
C LEU A 841 43.14 -47.25 30.17
N THR A 842 43.36 -48.51 30.52
CA THR A 842 42.95 -49.68 29.72
C THR A 842 42.22 -50.62 30.68
N PRO A 843 40.99 -50.26 31.08
CA PRO A 843 40.21 -51.04 32.04
C PRO A 843 39.83 -52.40 31.45
N ALA A 844 39.76 -53.43 32.30
CA ALA A 844 39.43 -54.79 31.89
C ALA A 844 38.00 -55.15 32.29
N PHE A 845 37.02 -54.43 31.71
CA PHE A 845 35.61 -54.55 32.13
C PHE A 845 35.10 -55.99 32.05
N TYR A 846 35.29 -56.67 30.92
CA TYR A 846 34.79 -58.04 30.70
C TYR A 846 35.36 -59.12 31.62
N SER A 847 36.51 -58.84 32.25
CA SER A 847 37.14 -59.80 33.16
C SER A 847 36.55 -59.79 34.58
N HIS A 848 35.55 -58.94 34.85
CA HIS A 848 34.99 -58.74 36.19
C HIS A 848 33.59 -59.39 36.35
N PRO A 849 33.50 -60.65 36.81
CA PRO A 849 32.26 -61.44 36.81
C PRO A 849 31.20 -60.99 37.82
N GLU A 850 31.53 -60.07 38.74
CA GLU A 850 30.65 -59.65 39.83
C GLU A 850 29.81 -58.39 39.53
N LEU A 851 29.96 -57.76 38.35
CA LEU A 851 29.27 -56.53 38.01
C LEU A 851 28.03 -56.79 37.14
N ALA A 852 26.90 -56.20 37.52
CA ALA A 852 25.60 -56.46 36.90
C ALA A 852 25.34 -55.62 35.65
N ARG A 853 26.03 -54.48 35.49
CA ARG A 853 25.90 -53.59 34.32
C ARG A 853 27.27 -53.36 33.69
N TRP A 854 27.30 -53.29 32.37
CA TRP A 854 28.52 -53.00 31.61
C TRP A 854 28.56 -51.54 31.15
N PRO A 855 29.72 -50.93 30.88
CA PRO A 855 29.78 -49.63 30.23
C PRO A 855 29.44 -49.75 28.73
N PHE A 856 28.69 -48.80 28.18
CA PHE A 856 28.25 -48.80 26.78
C PHE A 856 28.41 -47.44 26.12
N ILE A 857 28.66 -47.47 24.80
CA ILE A 857 28.63 -46.30 23.93
C ILE A 857 27.56 -46.44 22.85
N TYR A 858 26.78 -45.37 22.70
CA TYR A 858 25.83 -45.14 21.62
C TYR A 858 26.53 -44.37 20.52
N ILE A 859 26.62 -44.99 19.34
CA ILE A 859 27.23 -44.40 18.15
C ILE A 859 26.11 -44.13 17.15
N PRO A 860 25.82 -42.86 16.82
CA PRO A 860 24.75 -42.53 15.90
C PRO A 860 25.06 -43.02 14.48
N VAL A 861 24.03 -43.47 13.76
CA VAL A 861 24.09 -43.85 12.34
C VAL A 861 23.19 -42.89 11.56
N PRO A 862 23.76 -41.85 10.93
CA PRO A 862 23.00 -40.96 10.05
C PRO A 862 22.32 -41.76 8.92
N ASP A 863 21.08 -41.39 8.61
CA ASP A 863 20.25 -41.96 7.53
C ASP A 863 20.01 -43.49 7.63
N TYR A 864 19.91 -44.02 8.84
CA TYR A 864 19.61 -45.45 9.03
C TYR A 864 18.19 -45.81 8.59
N VAL A 865 18.07 -46.73 7.64
CA VAL A 865 16.78 -47.34 7.27
C VAL A 865 16.61 -48.65 8.06
N PRO A 866 15.49 -48.87 8.78
CA PRO A 866 15.24 -50.13 9.47
C PRO A 866 15.42 -51.34 8.54
N GLY A 867 16.31 -52.26 8.92
CA GLY A 867 16.67 -53.43 8.11
C GLY A 867 17.96 -53.27 7.28
N GLU A 868 18.54 -52.07 7.20
CA GLU A 868 19.85 -51.87 6.55
C GLU A 868 20.96 -52.66 7.27
N SER A 869 21.89 -53.22 6.48
CA SER A 869 23.09 -53.90 6.96
C SER A 869 24.17 -52.88 7.37
N ILE A 870 24.27 -52.64 8.67
CA ILE A 870 25.29 -51.76 9.27
C ILE A 870 26.44 -52.60 9.81
N ARG A 871 27.67 -52.11 9.62
CA ARG A 871 28.90 -52.68 10.18
C ARG A 871 29.50 -51.66 11.15
N LEU A 872 29.88 -52.11 12.33
CA LEU A 872 30.51 -51.28 13.35
C LEU A 872 31.94 -51.78 13.58
N PHE A 873 32.89 -50.85 13.67
CA PHE A 873 34.30 -51.15 13.87
C PHE A 873 34.84 -50.40 15.09
N TYR A 874 35.74 -51.06 15.81
CA TYR A 874 36.53 -50.50 16.89
C TYR A 874 38.00 -50.51 16.50
N ARG A 875 38.69 -49.38 16.65
CA ARG A 875 40.13 -49.25 16.47
C ARG A 875 40.79 -48.92 17.80
N SER A 876 41.64 -49.83 18.28
CA SER A 876 42.36 -49.68 19.54
C SER A 876 43.43 -48.58 19.50
N PRO A 877 43.96 -48.14 20.66
CA PRO A 877 45.05 -47.17 20.71
C PRO A 877 46.33 -47.65 20.03
N LEU A 878 46.50 -48.97 19.89
CA LEU A 878 47.62 -49.60 19.18
C LEU A 878 47.40 -49.64 17.66
N GLY A 879 46.26 -49.13 17.18
CA GLY A 879 45.93 -49.05 15.76
C GLY A 879 45.28 -50.31 15.17
N VAL A 880 44.98 -51.33 15.98
CA VAL A 880 44.31 -52.57 15.56
C VAL A 880 42.82 -52.32 15.37
N THR A 881 42.29 -52.63 14.20
CA THR A 881 40.86 -52.54 13.88
C THR A 881 40.17 -53.90 14.03
N THR A 882 39.09 -53.95 14.80
CA THR A 882 38.21 -55.09 14.99
C THR A 882 36.80 -54.74 14.48
N GLU A 883 36.16 -55.65 13.75
CA GLU A 883 34.75 -55.53 13.37
C GLU A 883 33.89 -56.17 14.47
N LEU A 884 32.84 -55.47 14.89
CA LEU A 884 31.87 -55.95 15.88
C LEU A 884 30.71 -56.68 15.17
N HIS A 885 30.19 -57.73 15.79
CA HIS A 885 29.09 -58.55 15.30
C HIS A 885 27.74 -58.02 15.75
N ARG A 886 26.79 -57.89 14.81
CA ARG A 886 25.42 -57.45 15.14
C ARG A 886 24.64 -58.58 15.80
N VAL A 887 24.13 -58.33 17.01
CA VAL A 887 23.22 -59.25 17.73
C VAL A 887 21.84 -58.60 17.95
N GLN A 888 20.83 -59.41 18.28
CA GLN A 888 19.46 -58.92 18.55
C GLN A 888 19.31 -58.38 19.98
N ALA A 889 20.00 -59.02 20.92
CA ALA A 889 20.20 -58.60 22.29
C ALA A 889 21.58 -59.12 22.70
N PHE A 890 22.27 -58.41 23.61
CA PHE A 890 23.55 -58.85 24.13
C PHE A 890 23.39 -60.16 24.89
N ASP A 891 24.32 -61.10 24.68
CA ASP A 891 24.36 -62.32 25.45
C ASP A 891 24.99 -62.06 26.84
N SER A 892 24.47 -62.74 27.86
CA SER A 892 24.85 -62.46 29.24
C SER A 892 25.86 -63.49 29.75
N VAL A 893 27.14 -63.27 29.49
CA VAL A 893 28.27 -63.48 30.43
C VAL A 893 29.50 -62.65 30.00
N ASP A 894 29.79 -62.55 28.69
CA ASP A 894 30.92 -61.76 28.16
C ASP A 894 30.63 -61.34 26.70
N PRO A 895 29.95 -60.20 26.47
CA PRO A 895 29.50 -59.76 25.15
C PRO A 895 30.64 -59.06 24.38
N SER A 896 31.78 -59.75 24.26
CA SER A 896 32.95 -59.30 23.53
C SER A 896 32.66 -59.20 22.04
N ASP A 897 33.10 -58.11 21.42
CA ASP A 897 32.96 -57.88 19.98
C ASP A 897 31.51 -57.84 19.46
N GLU A 898 30.52 -57.53 20.30
CA GLU A 898 29.11 -57.46 19.91
C GLU A 898 28.56 -56.03 19.85
N PHE A 899 27.54 -55.81 19.03
CA PHE A 899 26.72 -54.60 19.06
C PHE A 899 25.25 -54.89 18.75
N VAL A 900 24.35 -54.08 19.32
CA VAL A 900 22.92 -54.09 19.02
C VAL A 900 22.50 -52.77 18.37
N MET A 901 21.40 -52.78 17.63
CA MET A 901 20.79 -51.55 17.12
C MET A 901 19.67 -51.11 18.06
N VAL A 902 19.74 -49.88 18.59
CA VAL A 902 18.68 -49.29 19.43
C VAL A 902 18.24 -47.96 18.80
N GLY A 903 17.16 -48.00 18.01
CA GLY A 903 16.79 -46.88 17.14
C GLY A 903 17.88 -46.64 16.08
N ASN A 904 18.32 -45.40 15.92
CA ASN A 904 19.34 -44.99 14.93
C ASN A 904 20.77 -45.00 15.50
N SER A 905 21.04 -45.83 16.51
CA SER A 905 22.35 -45.93 17.13
C SER A 905 22.81 -47.37 17.19
N ALA A 906 24.07 -47.60 16.81
CA ALA A 906 24.77 -48.82 17.13
C ALA A 906 25.25 -48.70 18.59
N VAL A 907 24.81 -49.61 19.43
CA VAL A 907 25.18 -49.68 20.85
C VAL A 907 26.16 -50.82 21.03
N CYS A 908 27.32 -50.54 21.58
CA CYS A 908 28.33 -51.54 21.89
C CYS A 908 28.92 -51.28 23.28
N PHE A 909 29.48 -52.33 23.87
CA PHE A 909 30.16 -52.21 25.15
C PHE A 909 31.52 -51.54 24.99
N ILE A 910 31.94 -50.81 26.02
CA ILE A 910 33.22 -50.13 26.02
C ILE A 910 34.20 -50.98 26.80
N ASN A 911 35.06 -51.73 26.11
CA ASN A 911 36.15 -52.42 26.79
C ASN A 911 37.33 -51.49 27.06
N ASN A 912 37.68 -50.67 26.07
CA ASN A 912 38.90 -49.89 26.07
C ASN A 912 38.68 -48.56 25.34
N PRO A 913 39.45 -47.51 25.69
CA PRO A 913 39.47 -46.30 24.90
C PRO A 913 39.91 -46.58 23.47
N GLY A 914 39.31 -45.91 22.49
CA GLY A 914 39.66 -46.08 21.09
C GLY A 914 38.70 -45.35 20.17
N ILE A 915 38.82 -45.60 18.88
CA ILE A 915 38.00 -44.96 17.84
C ILE A 915 36.95 -45.95 17.37
N PHE A 916 35.69 -45.60 17.52
CA PHE A 916 34.57 -46.39 17.02
C PHE A 916 33.95 -45.72 15.80
N TYR A 917 33.59 -46.50 14.79
CA TYR A 917 33.00 -45.96 13.56
C TYR A 917 32.10 -46.95 12.83
N THR A 918 31.10 -46.43 12.10
CA THR A 918 30.10 -47.23 11.38
C THR A 918 30.20 -47.08 9.87
N THR A 919 29.90 -48.14 9.11
CA THR A 919 29.86 -48.13 7.63
C THR A 919 28.62 -48.86 7.10
N SER A 920 28.14 -48.51 5.90
CA SER A 920 27.10 -49.28 5.20
C SER A 920 27.69 -50.44 4.41
N GLY A 921 27.22 -51.67 4.65
CA GLY A 921 27.53 -52.79 3.78
C GLY A 921 26.68 -52.73 2.50
N ARG A 922 27.23 -52.29 1.36
CA ARG A 922 26.61 -52.61 0.07
C ARG A 922 26.71 -54.11 -0.12
N VAL A 923 25.58 -54.81 -0.12
CA VAL A 923 25.50 -56.15 -0.73
C VAL A 923 25.61 -55.94 -2.24
N SER A 924 26.81 -56.06 -2.79
CA SER A 924 27.00 -56.27 -4.22
C SER A 924 26.86 -57.77 -4.53
N GLY A 925 25.82 -58.15 -5.27
CA GLY A 925 25.49 -59.53 -5.70
C GLY A 925 24.55 -60.24 -4.72
N HIS A 926 23.41 -60.83 -5.11
CA HIS A 926 22.97 -61.39 -6.38
C HIS A 926 21.48 -61.17 -6.65
#